data_AF-A0A523CIJ9-F1
#
_entry.id   AF-A0A523CIJ9-F1
#
_cell.length_a   1.000
_cell.length_b   1.000
_cell.length_c   1.000
_cell.angle_alpha   90.00
_cell.angle_beta   90.00
_cell.angle_gamma   90.00
#
_symmetry.space_group_name_H-M   'P 1'
#
loop_
_entity.id
_entity.type
_entity.pdbx_description
1 polymer ?
#
loop_
_entity_poly.entity_id
_entity_poly.type
_entity_poly.pdbx_seq_one_letter_code
_entity_poly.pdbx_strand_id
1 'polypeptide(L)'
;MHAPVSNPSAPRTVGSVLVVGGGVAGVQASLDLTELGFKVHLVEKSGAIGGVMARLDKTFPTNDCSLCILAPKLVEAGRDPNIEILTLSELVALTGEPGNFTATVRKQPRYIDENICTGCGQCTLYCLKQIGNDFNENLEHSHAAHIDYAQAVPTSYHIDAKACLRLNHDTCGLCASVCQAKAIRFDDTEKVIDIPVGAVILAPGFGRVSDEVMVRYGLGQFQDVVTAFEHERLMCASGPTGGEILRISDRKHPKKIAFLQCIGSRDENCGNNYCSSVCCMYAIKQATLAREHDPECEITLFYMDVRTHGKGFDAARERAVREGNFRVIYSRPPRVEDVFGGGLLLTWATEDGKHHKEKFDLVVLSQGLEAPEGAEDLARAAGIHLNGYQFAQIDTYTPLATSRPGVYVIGAFQGPKDIPDSVTQAGGAAALCAGRLAPARGTATIKASFPEERDIAGEEVRIGVFVCHCGINIGGVVKVPSVAEYAKTLPHVVYATDNLYSCSQDTQRLLVETIHKHRLNRLVVAACTPRTHEPLFQATLREAGLNRSLFEMANIRDQCSWVHMHEPEAATEKAKDAVRMAVAKAAHLTALAEQQLPVTPSALVVGGGLAGMTAAMTIAEQGFEVTLVEREKNLGGRAMLLTADRFGLDPRKAVAELVAKVKAHPKITVHTQAAVVAVSGYVGNFTSTLDTGNGSVVVNHGVAVLATGGRPYEPKQYHYGESPKIVTQLELEKKLAGSRPLAKNANQVVMIQCVGSRGEDLSYCSRVCCGQALKNSLRLKKLRPELGITVLYRDMRAYGFLEDDYRAAREAGVIFVRYHEEKKPEVSVGKSGAVTVRYHDPLLSDDVELAADLLALSVGIVPEDPTQLARMLKVPVTADKFFLEAHVKLQPVDLPVDGTYVCGLAHSPRSMDETIAQAQAAAGRACQPLARGAITPAPIVSKVDPELCIGCGACESFCPYKAIEIYKENKGRKARTLTASCKGCGVCAARCPTMAIDMGRFTLNGIMAQIQAFGEAYGEHHA
;
A
#
# COMPACT_ATOMS: atom_id res chain seq x y z
N MET A 1 -17.30 7.57 47.11
CA MET A 1 -17.08 6.76 48.34
C MET A 1 -16.43 5.45 47.92
N HIS A 2 -15.33 5.11 48.60
CA HIS A 2 -14.40 3.98 48.42
C HIS A 2 -13.82 3.75 47.01
N ALA A 3 -12.75 4.50 46.72
CA ALA A 3 -11.75 4.12 45.73
C ALA A 3 -11.09 2.79 46.14
N PRO A 4 -10.94 1.81 45.25
CA PRO A 4 -10.19 0.60 45.55
C PRO A 4 -8.71 0.95 45.68
N VAL A 5 -8.14 0.54 46.81
CA VAL A 5 -6.71 0.65 47.11
C VAL A 5 -5.92 -0.12 46.06
N SER A 6 -5.10 0.60 45.28
CA SER A 6 -4.26 0.05 44.22
C SER A 6 -3.15 -0.80 44.82
N ASN A 7 -3.07 -2.05 44.35
CA ASN A 7 -1.95 -2.96 44.60
C ASN A 7 -0.70 -2.44 43.85
N PRO A 8 0.43 -2.14 44.52
CA PRO A 8 1.55 -1.39 43.91
C PRO A 8 2.63 -2.26 43.23
N SER A 9 2.30 -3.41 42.65
CA SER A 9 3.33 -4.40 42.21
C SER A 9 3.24 -4.94 40.78
N ALA A 10 2.42 -4.37 39.89
CA ALA A 10 2.49 -4.66 38.46
C ALA A 10 3.12 -3.48 37.70
N PRO A 11 4.15 -3.69 36.84
CA PRO A 11 4.69 -2.63 36.01
C PRO A 11 3.58 -2.05 35.12
N ARG A 12 3.42 -0.73 35.16
CA ARG A 12 2.36 -0.01 34.44
C ARG A 12 2.58 -0.16 32.93
N THR A 13 1.64 -0.79 32.23
CA THR A 13 1.66 -0.87 30.76
C THR A 13 1.72 0.53 30.16
N VAL A 14 2.67 0.77 29.26
CA VAL A 14 2.87 2.06 28.60
C VAL A 14 2.00 2.14 27.34
N GLY A 15 1.22 3.23 27.21
CA GLY A 15 0.28 3.46 26.10
C GLY A 15 0.89 4.05 24.82
N SER A 16 2.19 3.84 24.58
CA SER A 16 2.90 4.31 23.39
C SER A 16 3.64 3.17 22.68
N VAL A 17 3.95 3.36 21.40
CA VAL A 17 4.63 2.37 20.56
C VAL A 17 5.81 3.03 19.84
N LEU A 18 6.95 2.34 19.78
CA LEU A 18 8.06 2.73 18.93
C LEU A 18 7.90 2.09 17.55
N VAL A 19 8.00 2.88 16.48
CA VAL A 19 8.09 2.38 15.10
C VAL A 19 9.45 2.77 14.55
N VAL A 20 10.25 1.79 14.10
CA VAL A 20 11.61 2.01 13.57
C VAL A 20 11.59 1.84 12.06
N GLY A 21 11.74 2.95 11.33
CA GLY A 21 11.68 3.05 9.87
C GLY A 21 10.42 3.77 9.40
N GLY A 22 10.60 4.94 8.79
CA GLY A 22 9.57 5.84 8.26
C GLY A 22 9.25 5.61 6.78
N GLY A 23 9.46 4.40 6.25
CA GLY A 23 8.92 4.01 4.94
C GLY A 23 7.40 3.84 4.98
N VAL A 24 6.79 3.52 3.82
CA VAL A 24 5.32 3.35 3.69
C VAL A 24 4.71 2.42 4.76
N ALA A 25 5.41 1.34 5.13
CA ALA A 25 4.95 0.40 6.15
C ALA A 25 4.94 1.02 7.56
N GLY A 26 6.01 1.70 7.97
CA GLY A 26 6.09 2.32 9.29
C GLY A 26 5.19 3.53 9.44
N VAL A 27 5.05 4.35 8.38
CA VAL A 27 4.10 5.46 8.35
C VAL A 27 2.67 4.93 8.48
N GLN A 28 2.30 3.90 7.71
CA GLN A 28 0.99 3.30 7.82
C GLN A 28 0.73 2.72 9.21
N ALA A 29 1.69 2.00 9.80
CA ALA A 29 1.56 1.43 11.13
C ALA A 29 1.36 2.53 12.19
N SER A 30 2.06 3.66 12.05
CA SER A 30 1.93 4.81 12.93
C SER A 30 0.53 5.40 12.88
N LEU A 31 0.00 5.64 11.67
CA LEU A 31 -1.37 6.14 11.47
C LEU A 31 -2.42 5.17 12.00
N ASP A 32 -2.25 3.87 11.76
CA ASP A 32 -3.20 2.87 12.26
C ASP A 32 -3.18 2.77 13.80
N LEU A 33 -2.02 2.95 14.43
CA LEU A 33 -1.88 2.97 15.89
C LEU A 33 -2.54 4.19 16.54
N THR A 34 -2.44 5.37 15.92
CA THR A 34 -3.11 6.57 16.45
C THR A 34 -4.63 6.48 16.34
N GLU A 35 -5.14 5.95 15.22
CA GLU A 35 -6.56 5.62 15.04
C GLU A 35 -7.06 4.56 16.06
N LEU A 36 -6.18 3.69 16.55
CA LEU A 36 -6.45 2.71 17.61
C LEU A 36 -6.26 3.28 19.04
N GLY A 37 -5.86 4.55 19.16
CA GLY A 37 -5.75 5.28 20.42
C GLY A 37 -4.40 5.13 21.13
N PHE A 38 -3.29 5.01 20.39
CA PHE A 38 -1.94 4.94 20.97
C PHE A 38 -1.06 6.09 20.48
N LYS A 39 -0.14 6.55 21.35
CA LYS A 39 0.93 7.48 20.94
C LYS A 39 2.02 6.70 20.21
N VAL A 40 2.64 7.29 19.20
CA VAL A 40 3.70 6.69 18.40
C VAL A 40 4.96 7.55 18.44
N HIS A 41 6.11 6.90 18.58
CA HIS A 41 7.41 7.48 18.33
C HIS A 41 7.97 6.85 17.05
N LEU A 42 8.02 7.61 15.96
CA LEU A 42 8.45 7.15 14.64
C LEU A 42 9.92 7.53 14.42
N VAL A 43 10.83 6.57 14.57
CA VAL A 43 12.27 6.74 14.38
C VAL A 43 12.62 6.48 12.92
N GLU A 44 13.27 7.44 12.28
CA GLU A 44 13.74 7.37 10.90
C GLU A 44 15.21 7.77 10.82
N LYS A 45 16.00 6.95 10.11
CA LYS A 45 17.43 7.13 9.91
C LYS A 45 17.72 8.30 8.97
N SER A 46 16.93 8.48 7.91
CA SER A 46 17.10 9.60 6.96
C SER A 46 16.61 10.94 7.50
N GLY A 47 16.92 12.01 6.76
CA GLY A 47 16.48 13.37 7.06
C GLY A 47 14.97 13.56 6.93
N ALA A 48 14.26 12.64 6.29
CA ALA A 48 12.81 12.62 6.13
C ALA A 48 12.23 11.20 6.08
N ILE A 49 10.97 11.05 6.48
CA ILE A 49 10.17 9.84 6.29
C ILE A 49 9.72 9.73 4.83
N GLY A 50 9.45 8.52 4.33
CA GLY A 50 8.98 8.25 2.96
C GLY A 50 9.55 6.96 2.39
N GLY A 51 10.79 6.64 2.77
CA GLY A 51 11.52 5.45 2.34
C GLY A 51 11.65 5.34 0.81
N VAL A 52 11.87 4.12 0.31
CA VAL A 52 12.10 3.90 -1.12
C VAL A 52 10.88 4.23 -1.99
N MET A 53 9.66 4.13 -1.45
CA MET A 53 8.44 4.46 -2.20
C MET A 53 8.44 5.92 -2.68
N ALA A 54 9.05 6.85 -1.92
CA ALA A 54 9.16 8.26 -2.33
C ALA A 54 10.05 8.45 -3.59
N ARG A 55 10.96 7.51 -3.87
CA ARG A 55 11.87 7.56 -5.03
C ARG A 55 11.25 7.04 -6.33
N LEU A 56 10.18 6.26 -6.22
CA LEU A 56 9.49 5.68 -7.37
C LEU A 56 8.65 6.73 -8.11
N ASP A 57 8.56 6.63 -9.43
CA ASP A 57 7.67 7.47 -10.22
C ASP A 57 6.21 7.01 -10.06
N LYS A 58 5.94 5.78 -10.50
CA LYS A 58 4.62 5.14 -10.44
C LYS A 58 4.67 3.80 -9.71
N THR A 59 3.51 3.25 -9.35
CA THR A 59 3.40 1.98 -8.60
C THR A 59 2.53 0.94 -9.32
N PHE A 60 3.05 -0.28 -9.48
CA PHE A 60 2.29 -1.38 -10.08
C PHE A 60 1.20 -1.91 -9.14
N PRO A 61 0.13 -2.56 -9.64
CA PRO A 61 -0.21 -2.78 -11.05
C PRO A 61 -1.10 -1.68 -11.67
N THR A 62 -1.40 -0.61 -10.93
CA THR A 62 -2.34 0.44 -11.38
C THR A 62 -1.64 1.58 -12.10
N ASN A 63 -0.31 1.69 -11.99
CA ASN A 63 0.50 2.79 -12.50
C ASN A 63 0.12 4.16 -11.89
N ASP A 64 -0.43 4.16 -10.67
CA ASP A 64 -0.64 5.39 -9.91
C ASP A 64 0.71 6.03 -9.57
N CYS A 65 0.78 7.36 -9.66
CA CYS A 65 1.93 8.14 -9.19
C CYS A 65 2.22 7.82 -7.72
N SER A 66 3.44 7.39 -7.43
CA SER A 66 3.84 6.94 -6.09
C SER A 66 3.65 8.06 -5.06
N LEU A 67 4.11 9.25 -5.41
CA LEU A 67 4.08 10.40 -4.50
C LEU A 67 2.67 10.94 -4.27
N CYS A 68 1.78 10.89 -5.29
CA CYS A 68 0.37 11.26 -5.13
C CYS A 68 -0.35 10.40 -4.07
N ILE A 69 0.11 9.16 -3.90
CA ILE A 69 -0.46 8.18 -2.97
C ILE A 69 0.24 8.24 -1.61
N LEU A 70 1.57 8.44 -1.60
CA LEU A 70 2.38 8.46 -0.39
C LEU A 70 2.34 9.80 0.35
N ALA A 71 2.50 10.93 -0.36
CA ALA A 71 2.65 12.25 0.26
C ALA A 71 1.49 12.63 1.20
N PRO A 72 0.20 12.35 0.88
CA PRO A 72 -0.89 12.59 1.82
C PRO A 72 -0.69 11.87 3.16
N LYS A 73 -0.19 10.63 3.16
CA LYS A 73 0.09 9.86 4.39
C LYS A 73 1.27 10.40 5.17
N LEU A 74 2.32 10.88 4.48
CA LEU A 74 3.46 11.52 5.16
C LEU A 74 3.02 12.80 5.87
N VAL A 75 2.21 13.61 5.19
CA VAL A 75 1.66 14.86 5.76
C VAL A 75 0.71 14.56 6.91
N GLU A 76 -0.17 13.57 6.76
CA GLU A 76 -1.06 13.11 7.84
C GLU A 76 -0.24 12.71 9.08
N ALA A 77 0.81 11.88 8.90
CA ALA A 77 1.67 11.47 9.99
C ALA A 77 2.46 12.62 10.62
N GLY A 78 2.98 13.56 9.81
CA GLY A 78 3.72 14.72 10.30
C GLY A 78 2.87 15.76 11.03
N ARG A 79 1.54 15.65 10.99
CA ARG A 79 0.61 16.56 11.67
C ARG A 79 -0.15 15.93 12.82
N ASP A 80 -0.15 14.61 12.94
CA ASP A 80 -0.81 13.94 14.04
C ASP A 80 -0.05 14.26 15.34
N PRO A 81 -0.68 14.93 16.34
CA PRO A 81 -0.02 15.24 17.61
C PRO A 81 0.36 13.99 18.41
N ASN A 82 -0.15 12.81 18.02
CA ASN A 82 0.17 11.53 18.61
C ASN A 82 1.31 10.81 17.89
N ILE A 83 1.88 11.38 16.82
CA ILE A 83 3.05 10.82 16.13
C ILE A 83 4.23 11.78 16.33
N GLU A 84 5.19 11.35 17.13
CA GLU A 84 6.45 12.05 17.32
C GLU A 84 7.49 11.50 16.32
N ILE A 85 7.80 12.28 15.28
CA ILE A 85 8.77 11.88 14.25
C ILE A 85 10.18 12.26 14.68
N LEU A 86 11.05 11.27 14.81
CA LEU A 86 12.46 11.39 15.15
C LEU A 86 13.29 11.02 13.92
N THR A 87 13.59 12.00 13.08
CA THR A 87 14.49 11.83 11.91
C THR A 87 15.96 11.89 12.32
N LEU A 88 16.85 11.45 11.42
CA LEU A 88 18.28 11.31 11.70
C LEU A 88 18.54 10.50 12.98
N SER A 89 17.69 9.51 13.24
CA SER A 89 17.65 8.79 14.50
C SER A 89 17.64 7.27 14.30
N GLU A 90 18.31 6.55 15.19
CA GLU A 90 18.42 5.09 15.14
C GLU A 90 18.21 4.47 16.53
N LEU A 91 17.60 3.29 16.58
CA LEU A 91 17.48 2.50 17.81
C LEU A 91 18.84 1.87 18.15
N VAL A 92 19.34 2.12 19.36
CA VAL A 92 20.64 1.61 19.83
C VAL A 92 20.48 0.47 20.83
N ALA A 93 19.45 0.52 21.68
CA ALA A 93 19.16 -0.53 22.64
C ALA A 93 17.67 -0.59 22.99
N LEU A 94 17.18 -1.78 23.30
CA LEU A 94 15.83 -2.01 23.81
C LEU A 94 15.89 -2.88 25.06
N THR A 95 15.59 -2.28 26.21
CA THR A 95 15.58 -2.95 27.51
C THR A 95 14.15 -3.08 28.04
N GLY A 96 13.94 -3.96 29.02
CA GLY A 96 12.62 -4.22 29.61
C GLY A 96 11.85 -5.34 28.91
N GLU A 97 10.57 -5.41 29.24
CA GLU A 97 9.68 -6.52 28.94
C GLU A 97 8.43 -6.06 28.16
N PRO A 98 7.70 -6.96 27.48
CA PRO A 98 6.50 -6.61 26.72
C PRO A 98 5.50 -5.79 27.55
N GLY A 99 5.09 -4.64 27.02
CA GLY A 99 4.20 -3.70 27.71
C GLY A 99 4.93 -2.60 28.50
N ASN A 100 6.22 -2.74 28.77
CA ASN A 100 7.03 -1.76 29.49
C ASN A 100 8.51 -1.84 29.08
N PHE A 101 8.79 -1.45 27.85
CA PHE A 101 10.15 -1.31 27.32
C PHE A 101 10.69 0.10 27.53
N THR A 102 12.02 0.23 27.54
CA THR A 102 12.72 1.50 27.34
C THR A 102 13.60 1.37 26.10
N ALA A 103 13.30 2.20 25.10
CA ALA A 103 14.04 2.29 23.86
C ALA A 103 15.05 3.43 23.91
N THR A 104 16.33 3.13 23.76
CA THR A 104 17.41 4.11 23.69
C THR A 104 17.65 4.47 22.22
N VAL A 105 17.36 5.71 21.85
CA VAL A 105 17.45 6.24 20.49
C VAL A 105 18.57 7.25 20.40
N ARG A 106 19.46 7.09 19.41
CA ARG A 106 20.51 8.08 19.08
C ARG A 106 20.01 8.96 17.95
N LYS A 107 19.96 10.28 18.17
CA LYS A 107 19.63 11.32 17.18
C LYS A 107 20.91 12.06 16.77
N GLN A 108 21.28 11.95 15.50
CA GLN A 108 22.39 12.67 14.90
C GLN A 108 22.05 14.17 14.78
N PRO A 109 23.06 15.06 14.83
CA PRO A 109 22.83 16.49 14.67
C PRO A 109 22.29 16.80 13.27
N ARG A 110 21.23 17.61 13.20
CA ARG A 110 20.65 18.09 11.94
C ARG A 110 21.38 19.33 11.43
N TYR A 111 21.99 20.07 12.35
CA TYR A 111 22.59 21.40 12.18
C TYR A 111 21.62 22.49 11.69
N ILE A 112 20.33 22.18 11.67
CA ILE A 112 19.23 23.07 11.32
C ILE A 112 18.08 22.75 12.29
N ASP A 113 17.59 23.76 12.99
CA ASP A 113 16.44 23.61 13.89
C ASP A 113 15.17 23.41 13.07
N GLU A 114 14.57 22.23 13.17
CA GLU A 114 13.39 21.82 12.43
C GLU A 114 12.12 22.60 12.78
N ASN A 115 12.05 23.18 13.99
CA ASN A 115 10.91 23.97 14.43
C ASN A 115 10.94 25.41 13.91
N ILE A 116 12.12 25.86 13.47
CA ILE A 116 12.37 27.22 12.97
C ILE A 116 12.55 27.21 11.44
N CYS A 117 13.01 26.09 10.87
CA CYS A 117 13.22 25.96 9.44
C CYS A 117 11.91 26.11 8.67
N THR A 118 11.88 27.02 7.70
CA THR A 118 10.72 27.25 6.84
C THR A 118 10.76 26.46 5.53
N GLY A 119 11.80 25.64 5.30
CA GLY A 119 11.94 24.87 4.06
C GLY A 119 12.24 25.72 2.81
N CYS A 120 12.81 26.92 2.95
CA CYS A 120 12.97 27.87 1.83
C CYS A 120 14.05 27.56 0.79
N GLY A 121 14.97 26.63 1.05
CA GLY A 121 16.02 26.25 0.11
C GLY A 121 17.11 27.29 -0.16
N GLN A 122 17.04 28.48 0.46
CA GLN A 122 18.10 29.49 0.33
C GLN A 122 19.46 28.96 0.81
N CYS A 123 19.46 28.16 1.88
CA CYS A 123 20.68 27.53 2.37
C CYS A 123 21.37 26.63 1.34
N THR A 124 20.60 25.91 0.52
CA THR A 124 21.10 25.07 -0.58
C THR A 124 21.62 25.92 -1.74
N LEU A 125 20.85 26.94 -2.14
CA LEU A 125 21.20 27.81 -3.26
C LEU A 125 22.56 28.51 -3.08
N TYR A 126 22.88 28.90 -1.85
CA TYR A 126 24.14 29.59 -1.50
C TYR A 126 25.21 28.65 -0.92
N CYS A 127 24.95 27.35 -0.83
CA CYS A 127 25.95 26.40 -0.37
C CYS A 127 27.00 26.19 -1.47
N LEU A 128 28.28 26.44 -1.17
CA LEU A 128 29.35 26.27 -2.16
C LEU A 128 29.73 24.80 -2.40
N LYS A 129 29.41 23.91 -1.47
CA LYS A 129 29.83 22.52 -1.54
C LYS A 129 28.77 21.67 -2.20
N GLN A 130 29.05 21.24 -3.42
CA GLN A 130 28.27 20.23 -4.12
C GLN A 130 28.56 18.83 -3.58
N ILE A 131 27.51 18.02 -3.55
CA ILE A 131 27.51 16.59 -3.21
C ILE A 131 26.68 15.83 -4.25
N GLY A 132 26.80 14.51 -4.32
CA GLY A 132 25.87 13.70 -5.11
C GLY A 132 24.46 13.77 -4.53
N ASN A 133 23.43 13.76 -5.39
CA ASN A 133 22.04 13.65 -4.94
C ASN A 133 21.65 12.16 -4.81
N ASP A 134 21.77 11.62 -3.59
CA ASP A 134 21.45 10.21 -3.30
C ASP A 134 19.97 9.85 -3.57
N PHE A 135 19.04 10.80 -3.44
CA PHE A 135 17.63 10.59 -3.76
C PHE A 135 17.42 10.39 -5.27
N ASN A 136 18.21 11.10 -6.07
CA ASN A 136 18.24 10.97 -7.53
C ASN A 136 19.32 10.00 -8.03
N GLU A 137 19.72 9.05 -7.18
CA GLU A 137 20.69 7.99 -7.54
C GLU A 137 22.00 8.56 -8.09
N ASN A 138 22.42 9.73 -7.60
CA ASN A 138 23.63 10.45 -8.01
C ASN A 138 23.68 10.83 -9.50
N LEU A 139 22.54 10.84 -10.19
CA LEU A 139 22.40 11.31 -11.58
C LEU A 139 22.48 12.84 -11.72
N GLU A 140 22.38 13.56 -10.59
CA GLU A 140 22.60 14.99 -10.49
C GLU A 140 23.28 15.35 -9.15
N HIS A 141 23.69 16.60 -9.01
CA HIS A 141 24.33 17.11 -7.81
C HIS A 141 23.33 17.85 -6.93
N SER A 142 23.50 17.70 -5.61
CA SER A 142 22.89 18.53 -4.58
C SER A 142 23.99 19.35 -3.88
N HIS A 143 23.68 19.94 -2.73
CA HIS A 143 24.66 20.66 -1.91
C HIS A 143 24.66 20.15 -0.47
N ALA A 144 25.74 20.42 0.28
CA ALA A 144 25.86 19.94 1.66
C ALA A 144 24.65 20.33 2.52
N ALA A 145 24.14 21.56 2.40
CA ALA A 145 22.83 21.92 2.95
C ALA A 145 21.74 21.54 1.93
N HIS A 146 20.88 20.59 2.26
CA HIS A 146 19.85 20.09 1.34
C HIS A 146 18.62 19.50 2.06
N ILE A 147 17.59 19.22 1.27
CA ILE A 147 16.39 18.47 1.65
C ILE A 147 16.33 17.26 0.71
N ASP A 148 15.97 16.09 1.23
CA ASP A 148 16.05 14.82 0.48
C ASP A 148 15.20 14.85 -0.79
N TYR A 149 13.99 15.43 -0.71
CA TYR A 149 13.09 15.62 -1.83
C TYR A 149 12.02 16.68 -1.49
N ALA A 150 11.33 17.21 -2.50
CA ALA A 150 10.50 18.42 -2.36
C ALA A 150 9.29 18.26 -1.41
N GLN A 151 8.79 17.05 -1.18
CA GLN A 151 7.66 16.72 -0.32
C GLN A 151 8.09 15.99 0.96
N ALA A 152 9.35 16.15 1.35
CA ALA A 152 9.91 15.56 2.56
C ALA A 152 9.14 15.99 3.82
N VAL A 153 8.96 15.03 4.73
CA VAL A 153 8.39 15.24 6.06
C VAL A 153 9.41 14.76 7.10
N PRO A 154 9.82 15.59 8.07
CA PRO A 154 9.49 17.00 8.22
C PRO A 154 9.99 17.83 7.02
N THR A 155 9.30 18.90 6.69
CA THR A 155 9.68 19.82 5.61
C THR A 155 10.80 20.74 6.09
N SER A 156 11.96 20.16 6.37
CA SER A 156 13.13 20.82 6.92
C SER A 156 14.40 20.36 6.20
N TYR A 157 15.32 21.30 6.00
CA TYR A 157 16.65 21.02 5.46
C TYR A 157 17.53 20.38 6.54
N HIS A 158 18.66 19.82 6.13
CA HIS A 158 19.74 19.39 7.02
C HIS A 158 21.09 19.64 6.34
N ILE A 159 22.18 19.54 7.11
CA ILE A 159 23.54 19.71 6.60
C ILE A 159 24.28 18.38 6.67
N ASP A 160 24.81 17.91 5.54
CA ASP A 160 25.76 16.82 5.51
C ASP A 160 27.07 17.26 6.20
N ALA A 161 27.30 16.71 7.41
CA ALA A 161 28.47 16.98 8.21
C ALA A 161 29.77 16.61 7.50
N LYS A 162 29.79 15.52 6.71
CA LYS A 162 30.99 15.02 6.05
C LYS A 162 31.46 15.96 4.93
N ALA A 163 30.53 16.69 4.31
CA ALA A 163 30.83 17.60 3.21
C ALA A 163 31.02 19.07 3.66
N CYS A 164 30.34 19.50 4.73
CA CYS A 164 30.24 20.91 5.09
C CYS A 164 31.59 21.57 5.43
N LEU A 165 31.95 22.64 4.72
CA LEU A 165 33.22 23.36 4.94
C LEU A 165 33.29 24.05 6.31
N ARG A 166 32.15 24.50 6.86
CA ARG A 166 32.11 25.10 8.21
C ARG A 166 32.40 24.05 9.29
N LEU A 167 31.76 22.89 9.20
CA LEU A 167 31.89 21.84 10.20
C LEU A 167 33.28 21.16 10.18
N ASN A 168 33.90 21.04 8.99
CA ASN A 168 35.20 20.37 8.87
C ASN A 168 36.41 21.30 8.93
N HIS A 169 36.26 22.57 8.55
CA HIS A 169 37.41 23.50 8.39
C HIS A 169 37.18 24.90 8.97
N ASP A 170 36.00 25.17 9.53
CA ASP A 170 35.60 26.49 10.05
C ASP A 170 35.59 27.65 9.02
N THR A 171 35.63 27.37 7.70
CA THR A 171 35.89 28.38 6.65
C THR A 171 34.66 28.96 5.93
N CYS A 172 33.43 28.54 6.24
CA CYS A 172 32.21 28.97 5.52
C CYS A 172 31.06 29.33 6.49
N GLY A 173 30.09 30.14 6.04
CA GLY A 173 28.89 30.47 6.83
C GLY A 173 27.72 31.01 6.01
N LEU A 174 27.80 30.94 4.67
CA LEU A 174 26.83 31.60 3.78
C LEU A 174 25.39 31.12 4.01
N CYS A 175 25.19 29.81 4.21
CA CYS A 175 23.86 29.26 4.48
C CYS A 175 23.21 29.85 5.74
N ALA A 176 24.00 30.19 6.77
CA ALA A 176 23.51 30.87 7.96
C ALA A 176 23.19 32.35 7.69
N SER A 177 24.04 33.04 6.93
CA SER A 177 23.84 34.45 6.56
C SER A 177 22.57 34.68 5.73
N VAL A 178 22.22 33.74 4.84
CA VAL A 178 21.01 33.85 4.00
C VAL A 178 19.76 33.25 4.65
N CYS A 179 19.89 32.56 5.79
CA CYS A 179 18.76 31.96 6.50
C CYS A 179 17.99 33.03 7.27
N GLN A 180 16.97 33.62 6.64
CA GLN A 180 16.13 34.66 7.25
C GLN A 180 15.46 34.19 8.57
N ALA A 181 15.03 32.93 8.63
CA ALA A 181 14.44 32.34 9.84
C ALA A 181 15.47 32.10 10.96
N LYS A 182 16.77 32.19 10.67
CA LYS A 182 17.87 31.88 11.60
C LYS A 182 17.77 30.47 12.18
N ALA A 183 17.51 29.48 11.32
CA ALA A 183 17.37 28.07 11.71
C ALA A 183 18.72 27.31 11.77
N ILE A 184 19.79 27.80 11.14
CA ILE A 184 21.09 27.09 11.11
C ILE A 184 21.73 27.06 12.52
N ARG A 185 22.19 25.88 12.95
CA ARG A 185 22.82 25.60 14.26
C ARG A 185 24.04 24.70 14.08
N PHE A 186 25.20 25.26 13.78
CA PHE A 186 26.42 24.46 13.56
C PHE A 186 26.95 23.77 14.83
N ASP A 187 26.47 24.19 16.00
CA ASP A 187 26.77 23.67 17.33
C ASP A 187 25.83 22.55 17.79
N ASP A 188 24.88 22.13 16.95
CA ASP A 188 24.03 20.97 17.24
C ASP A 188 24.90 19.70 17.39
N THR A 189 24.58 18.89 18.40
CA THR A 189 25.36 17.69 18.79
C THR A 189 24.47 16.46 18.85
N GLU A 190 25.10 15.29 18.79
CA GLU A 190 24.42 14.00 18.94
C GLU A 190 23.69 13.92 20.30
N LYS A 191 22.46 13.39 20.28
CA LYS A 191 21.62 13.22 21.48
C LYS A 191 21.25 11.76 21.64
N VAL A 192 21.29 11.27 22.87
CA VAL A 192 20.76 9.94 23.23
C VAL A 192 19.52 10.14 24.09
N ILE A 193 18.41 9.53 23.68
CA ILE A 193 17.09 9.75 24.25
C ILE A 193 16.53 8.38 24.67
N ASP A 194 16.15 8.25 25.94
CA ASP A 194 15.43 7.07 26.43
C ASP A 194 13.93 7.31 26.37
N ILE A 195 13.22 6.44 25.65
CA ILE A 195 11.79 6.56 25.38
C ILE A 195 11.06 5.35 25.96
N PRO A 196 10.16 5.54 26.95
CA PRO A 196 9.33 4.45 27.45
C PRO A 196 8.25 4.09 26.42
N VAL A 197 8.14 2.80 26.08
CA VAL A 197 7.16 2.30 25.09
C VAL A 197 6.60 0.94 25.51
N GLY A 198 5.36 0.64 25.13
CA GLY A 198 4.72 -0.65 25.43
C GLY A 198 5.05 -1.74 24.41
N ALA A 199 5.31 -1.36 23.16
CA ALA A 199 5.63 -2.27 22.07
C ALA A 199 6.56 -1.61 21.04
N VAL A 200 7.19 -2.42 20.20
CA VAL A 200 8.09 -1.98 19.12
C VAL A 200 7.72 -2.63 17.80
N ILE A 201 7.71 -1.85 16.71
CA ILE A 201 7.54 -2.33 15.34
C ILE A 201 8.80 -1.98 14.54
N LEU A 202 9.41 -2.99 13.93
CA LEU A 202 10.58 -2.84 13.06
C LEU A 202 10.14 -2.81 11.59
N ALA A 203 10.41 -1.70 10.91
CA ALA A 203 10.07 -1.41 9.53
C ALA A 203 11.21 -0.71 8.74
N PRO A 204 12.50 -1.09 8.90
CA PRO A 204 13.63 -0.38 8.28
C PRO A 204 13.68 -0.47 6.75
N GLY A 205 12.81 -1.27 6.12
CA GLY A 205 12.78 -1.44 4.67
C GLY A 205 13.72 -2.55 4.20
N PHE A 206 14.55 -2.25 3.21
CA PHE A 206 15.48 -3.18 2.56
C PHE A 206 16.77 -2.45 2.15
N GLY A 207 17.84 -3.20 1.95
CA GLY A 207 19.14 -2.71 1.49
C GLY A 207 19.31 -2.80 -0.03
N ARG A 208 20.44 -2.29 -0.51
CA ARG A 208 20.81 -2.32 -1.93
C ARG A 208 21.58 -3.59 -2.26
N VAL A 209 21.42 -4.08 -3.47
CA VAL A 209 22.31 -5.12 -4.01
C VAL A 209 23.73 -4.57 -4.10
N SER A 210 24.71 -5.37 -3.67
CA SER A 210 26.12 -4.96 -3.65
C SER A 210 26.64 -4.49 -5.02
N ASP A 211 27.53 -3.48 -5.00
CA ASP A 211 28.14 -2.93 -6.20
C ASP A 211 28.94 -3.98 -6.99
N GLU A 212 29.56 -4.94 -6.31
CA GLU A 212 30.27 -6.05 -6.94
C GLU A 212 29.36 -6.82 -7.91
N VAL A 213 28.11 -7.09 -7.50
CA VAL A 213 27.13 -7.76 -8.36
C VAL A 213 26.81 -6.92 -9.59
N MET A 214 26.63 -5.61 -9.41
CA MET A 214 26.27 -4.69 -10.49
C MET A 214 27.40 -4.51 -11.51
N VAL A 215 28.64 -4.40 -11.04
CA VAL A 215 29.83 -4.24 -11.87
C VAL A 215 30.03 -5.43 -12.81
N ARG A 216 29.64 -6.65 -12.41
CA ARG A 216 29.66 -7.84 -13.32
C ARG A 216 28.75 -7.67 -14.54
N TYR A 217 27.72 -6.83 -14.44
CA TYR A 217 26.81 -6.47 -15.52
C TYR A 217 27.18 -5.14 -16.20
N GLY A 218 28.35 -4.58 -15.89
CA GLY A 218 28.87 -3.38 -16.54
C GLY A 218 28.41 -2.06 -15.93
N LEU A 219 27.71 -2.05 -14.78
CA LEU A 219 27.40 -0.80 -14.08
C LEU A 219 28.69 -0.08 -13.69
N GLY A 220 28.77 1.23 -13.97
CA GLY A 220 29.97 2.04 -13.77
C GLY A 220 31.07 1.84 -14.82
N GLN A 221 31.04 0.75 -15.60
CA GLN A 221 31.92 0.53 -16.75
C GLN A 221 31.33 1.11 -18.04
N PHE A 222 30.02 0.95 -18.21
CA PHE A 222 29.26 1.44 -19.36
C PHE A 222 28.21 2.45 -18.88
N GLN A 223 28.23 3.67 -19.43
CA GLN A 223 27.36 4.76 -18.97
C GLN A 223 25.86 4.47 -19.18
N ASP A 224 25.51 3.69 -20.20
CA ASP A 224 24.11 3.37 -20.53
C ASP A 224 23.65 2.03 -19.95
N VAL A 225 24.43 1.43 -19.05
CA VAL A 225 23.93 0.41 -18.12
C VAL A 225 23.47 1.13 -16.87
N VAL A 226 22.18 1.03 -16.57
CA VAL A 226 21.56 1.70 -15.43
C VAL A 226 20.83 0.68 -14.56
N THR A 227 20.72 0.98 -13.28
CA THR A 227 19.86 0.27 -12.34
C THR A 227 18.38 0.58 -12.57
N ALA A 228 17.51 -0.28 -12.07
CA ALA A 228 16.08 0.00 -12.06
C ALA A 228 15.74 1.28 -11.28
N PHE A 229 16.49 1.64 -10.24
CA PHE A 229 16.25 2.89 -9.50
C PHE A 229 16.71 4.12 -10.29
N GLU A 230 17.88 4.09 -10.93
CA GLU A 230 18.29 5.18 -11.83
C GLU A 230 17.25 5.37 -12.95
N HIS A 231 16.74 4.28 -13.52
CA HIS A 231 15.65 4.34 -14.50
C HIS A 231 14.35 4.95 -13.91
N GLU A 232 13.96 4.62 -12.66
CA GLU A 232 12.85 5.31 -11.97
C GLU A 232 13.07 6.81 -11.86
N ARG A 233 14.30 7.24 -11.58
CA ARG A 233 14.59 8.66 -11.44
C ARG A 233 14.56 9.37 -12.78
N LEU A 234 15.10 8.77 -13.85
CA LEU A 234 15.06 9.33 -15.21
C LEU A 234 13.61 9.55 -15.70
N MET A 235 12.72 8.58 -15.49
CA MET A 235 11.33 8.68 -15.93
C MET A 235 10.44 9.55 -15.03
N CYS A 236 10.91 9.91 -13.84
CA CYS A 236 10.11 10.70 -12.91
C CYS A 236 10.08 12.18 -13.33
N ALA A 237 8.89 12.78 -13.34
CA ALA A 237 8.72 14.21 -13.66
C ALA A 237 9.51 15.15 -12.70
N SER A 238 9.77 14.70 -11.47
CA SER A 238 10.59 15.42 -10.47
C SER A 238 12.04 14.92 -10.42
N GLY A 239 12.42 14.07 -11.37
CA GLY A 239 13.77 13.54 -11.52
C GLY A 239 14.71 14.45 -12.31
N PRO A 240 15.97 14.03 -12.46
CA PRO A 240 17.05 14.84 -13.03
C PRO A 240 16.87 15.20 -14.52
N THR A 241 15.96 14.52 -15.23
CA THR A 241 15.67 14.74 -16.66
C THR A 241 14.24 15.22 -16.89
N GLY A 242 13.53 15.66 -15.86
CA GLY A 242 12.15 16.16 -15.99
C GLY A 242 11.14 15.11 -16.49
N GLY A 243 11.47 13.84 -16.38
CA GLY A 243 10.65 12.72 -16.86
C GLY A 243 11.05 12.18 -18.23
N GLU A 244 12.05 12.77 -18.90
CA GLU A 244 12.56 12.20 -20.14
C GLU A 244 13.53 11.04 -19.89
N ILE A 245 13.26 9.91 -20.54
CA ILE A 245 14.16 8.75 -20.51
C ILE A 245 15.28 9.00 -21.54
N LEU A 246 16.39 9.54 -21.05
CA LEU A 246 17.57 9.88 -21.84
C LEU A 246 18.74 8.98 -21.47
N ARG A 247 19.53 8.59 -22.47
CA ARG A 247 20.83 7.94 -22.24
C ARG A 247 21.76 8.87 -21.47
N ILE A 248 22.52 8.30 -20.55
CA ILE A 248 23.47 9.07 -19.73
C ILE A 248 24.64 9.53 -20.61
N SER A 249 25.05 8.71 -21.58
CA SER A 249 26.21 8.98 -22.43
C SER A 249 26.06 10.18 -23.36
N ASP A 250 24.91 10.33 -24.02
CA ASP A 250 24.72 11.33 -25.09
C ASP A 250 23.41 12.11 -25.02
N ARG A 251 22.63 11.92 -23.95
CA ARG A 251 21.35 12.62 -23.70
C ARG A 251 20.31 12.43 -24.81
N LYS A 252 20.37 11.34 -25.58
CA LYS A 252 19.34 10.99 -26.55
C LYS A 252 18.38 9.94 -26.00
N HIS A 253 17.16 9.90 -26.56
CA HIS A 253 16.21 8.83 -26.25
C HIS A 253 16.72 7.47 -26.77
N PRO A 254 16.73 6.41 -25.93
CA PRO A 254 17.07 5.07 -26.37
C PRO A 254 15.94 4.50 -27.25
N LYS A 255 16.29 3.95 -28.41
CA LYS A 255 15.34 3.29 -29.32
C LYS A 255 15.22 1.80 -29.06
N LYS A 256 16.18 1.20 -28.34
CA LYS A 256 16.14 -0.22 -27.96
C LYS A 256 16.62 -0.42 -26.51
N ILE A 257 15.75 -0.94 -25.64
CA ILE A 257 16.02 -1.15 -24.21
C ILE A 257 15.92 -2.63 -23.83
N ALA A 258 16.91 -3.13 -23.07
CA ALA A 258 16.86 -4.44 -22.45
C ALA A 258 16.68 -4.33 -20.93
N PHE A 259 15.73 -5.09 -20.36
CA PHE A 259 15.59 -5.24 -18.92
C PHE A 259 16.12 -6.62 -18.49
N LEU A 260 17.14 -6.63 -17.65
CA LEU A 260 17.75 -7.86 -17.13
C LEU A 260 17.20 -8.18 -15.74
N GLN A 261 16.61 -9.37 -15.59
CA GLN A 261 15.93 -9.76 -14.35
C GLN A 261 16.84 -10.56 -13.42
N CYS A 262 16.43 -10.61 -12.15
CA CYS A 262 17.12 -11.37 -11.11
C CYS A 262 18.57 -10.91 -10.87
N ILE A 263 18.84 -9.61 -10.98
CA ILE A 263 20.16 -9.06 -10.66
C ILE A 263 20.29 -9.00 -9.13
N GLY A 264 21.25 -9.74 -8.57
CA GLY A 264 21.41 -9.86 -7.10
C GLY A 264 20.32 -10.67 -6.42
N SER A 265 19.66 -11.58 -7.14
CA SER A 265 18.66 -12.50 -6.59
C SER A 265 18.63 -13.79 -7.38
N ARG A 266 18.29 -14.91 -6.73
CA ARG A 266 18.39 -16.24 -7.33
C ARG A 266 19.79 -16.48 -7.91
N ASP A 267 20.83 -15.99 -7.23
CA ASP A 267 22.23 -16.04 -7.67
C ASP A 267 23.13 -16.50 -6.52
N GLU A 268 23.60 -17.75 -6.60
CA GLU A 268 24.50 -18.34 -5.60
C GLU A 268 25.84 -17.61 -5.50
N ASN A 269 26.28 -16.98 -6.58
CA ASN A 269 27.56 -16.27 -6.60
C ASN A 269 27.61 -15.06 -5.66
N CYS A 270 26.46 -14.54 -5.24
CA CYS A 270 26.38 -13.43 -4.28
C CYS A 270 25.65 -13.81 -2.99
N GLY A 271 25.40 -15.10 -2.76
CA GLY A 271 24.67 -15.58 -1.57
C GLY A 271 23.16 -15.30 -1.55
N ASN A 272 22.64 -14.50 -2.48
CA ASN A 272 21.22 -14.14 -2.54
C ASN A 272 20.43 -15.17 -3.34
N ASN A 273 20.19 -16.32 -2.72
CA ASN A 273 19.52 -17.45 -3.37
C ASN A 273 18.00 -17.31 -3.44
N TYR A 274 17.44 -16.33 -2.73
CA TYR A 274 16.01 -16.10 -2.69
C TYR A 274 15.51 -15.25 -3.87
N CYS A 275 14.20 -15.23 -4.05
CA CYS A 275 13.56 -14.35 -5.01
C CYS A 275 13.13 -13.04 -4.37
N SER A 276 13.45 -11.91 -5.01
CA SER A 276 13.09 -10.58 -4.51
C SER A 276 11.60 -10.21 -4.67
N SER A 277 10.77 -11.10 -5.19
CA SER A 277 9.30 -11.01 -5.29
C SER A 277 8.71 -9.87 -6.16
N VAL A 278 9.42 -8.75 -6.36
CA VAL A 278 8.88 -7.53 -6.97
C VAL A 278 9.50 -7.19 -8.34
N CYS A 279 10.69 -7.72 -8.65
CA CYS A 279 11.48 -7.28 -9.80
C CYS A 279 10.80 -7.49 -11.15
N CYS A 280 10.10 -8.61 -11.32
CA CYS A 280 9.33 -8.84 -12.53
C CYS A 280 8.24 -7.75 -12.73
N MET A 281 7.56 -7.34 -11.66
CA MET A 281 6.46 -6.39 -11.75
C MET A 281 6.93 -4.96 -11.99
N TYR A 282 7.97 -4.48 -11.29
CA TYR A 282 8.45 -3.13 -11.57
C TYR A 282 9.09 -3.05 -12.96
N ALA A 283 9.69 -4.11 -13.48
CA ALA A 283 10.29 -4.07 -14.82
C ALA A 283 9.21 -3.99 -15.90
N ILE A 284 8.10 -4.72 -15.74
CA ILE A 284 6.92 -4.58 -16.61
C ILE A 284 6.40 -3.14 -16.54
N LYS A 285 6.28 -2.58 -15.33
CA LYS A 285 5.85 -1.19 -15.13
C LYS A 285 6.77 -0.20 -15.85
N GLN A 286 8.08 -0.30 -15.64
CA GLN A 286 9.07 0.58 -16.27
C GLN A 286 9.07 0.44 -17.78
N ALA A 287 8.96 -0.78 -18.31
CA ALA A 287 8.82 -1.04 -19.74
C ALA A 287 7.55 -0.42 -20.34
N THR A 288 6.40 -0.50 -19.65
CA THR A 288 5.15 0.15 -20.08
C THR A 288 5.33 1.65 -20.15
N LEU A 289 5.96 2.23 -19.13
CA LEU A 289 6.17 3.67 -19.08
C LEU A 289 7.17 4.13 -20.15
N ALA A 290 8.24 3.36 -20.40
CA ALA A 290 9.14 3.64 -21.52
C ALA A 290 8.41 3.67 -22.88
N ARG A 291 7.44 2.76 -23.12
CA ARG A 291 6.61 2.77 -24.34
C ARG A 291 5.58 3.90 -24.37
N GLU A 292 5.05 4.31 -23.22
CA GLU A 292 4.18 5.50 -23.13
C GLU A 292 4.95 6.77 -23.52
N HIS A 293 6.23 6.87 -23.15
CA HIS A 293 7.12 7.97 -23.52
C HIS A 293 7.55 7.92 -24.99
N ASP A 294 7.94 6.74 -25.50
CA ASP A 294 8.31 6.54 -26.90
C ASP A 294 7.62 5.28 -27.49
N PRO A 295 6.53 5.45 -28.25
CA PRO A 295 5.80 4.36 -28.90
C PRO A 295 6.58 3.60 -29.98
N GLU A 296 7.79 4.02 -30.35
CA GLU A 296 8.66 3.30 -31.30
C GLU A 296 9.79 2.53 -30.59
N CYS A 297 10.03 2.76 -29.29
CA CYS A 297 11.10 2.11 -28.55
C CYS A 297 10.94 0.58 -28.44
N GLU A 298 11.89 -0.20 -28.95
CA GLU A 298 11.89 -1.66 -28.86
C GLU A 298 12.29 -2.12 -27.45
N ILE A 299 11.38 -2.79 -26.74
CA ILE A 299 11.64 -3.29 -25.38
C ILE A 299 11.78 -4.81 -25.35
N THR A 300 12.87 -5.27 -24.72
CA THR A 300 13.11 -6.70 -24.47
C THR A 300 13.24 -6.97 -22.98
N LEU A 301 12.48 -7.95 -22.48
CA LEU A 301 12.49 -8.37 -21.08
C LEU A 301 13.11 -9.77 -20.98
N PHE A 302 14.22 -9.90 -20.24
CA PHE A 302 14.95 -11.16 -20.04
C PHE A 302 14.63 -11.81 -18.70
N TYR A 303 13.89 -12.91 -18.68
CA TYR A 303 13.48 -13.62 -17.47
C TYR A 303 14.12 -15.01 -17.35
N MET A 304 14.29 -15.49 -16.11
CA MET A 304 14.36 -16.93 -15.87
C MET A 304 12.96 -17.53 -15.77
N ASP A 305 12.13 -16.96 -14.88
CA ASP A 305 10.71 -17.23 -14.71
C ASP A 305 9.98 -15.89 -14.50
N VAL A 306 8.71 -15.82 -14.87
CA VAL A 306 7.88 -14.64 -14.62
C VAL A 306 7.04 -14.82 -13.35
N ARG A 307 7.30 -13.99 -12.33
CA ARG A 307 6.74 -14.14 -10.96
C ARG A 307 5.71 -13.09 -10.55
N THR A 308 4.60 -13.01 -11.29
CA THR A 308 3.50 -12.04 -11.13
C THR A 308 2.36 -12.56 -10.25
N HIS A 309 2.65 -12.88 -8.97
CA HIS A 309 1.79 -13.67 -8.09
C HIS A 309 0.73 -12.89 -7.29
N GLY A 310 0.81 -11.56 -7.23
CA GLY A 310 -0.18 -10.71 -6.56
C GLY A 310 -1.56 -10.68 -7.25
N LYS A 311 -2.58 -10.20 -6.53
CA LYS A 311 -3.95 -10.08 -7.06
C LYS A 311 -3.96 -9.16 -8.28
N GLY A 312 -4.40 -9.66 -9.44
CA GLY A 312 -4.44 -8.92 -10.70
C GLY A 312 -3.09 -8.72 -11.40
N PHE A 313 -1.98 -9.24 -10.87
CA PHE A 313 -0.64 -9.00 -11.43
C PHE A 313 -0.43 -9.71 -12.76
N ASP A 314 -0.96 -10.93 -12.91
CA ASP A 314 -0.84 -11.70 -14.16
C ASP A 314 -1.59 -11.02 -15.31
N ALA A 315 -2.83 -10.60 -15.05
CA ALA A 315 -3.63 -9.84 -16.02
C ALA A 315 -2.97 -8.50 -16.38
N ALA A 316 -2.38 -7.80 -15.40
CA ALA A 316 -1.65 -6.56 -15.65
C ALA A 316 -0.42 -6.80 -16.55
N ARG A 317 0.32 -7.88 -16.33
CA ARG A 317 1.43 -8.27 -17.21
C ARG A 317 0.96 -8.59 -18.61
N GLU A 318 -0.01 -9.47 -18.76
CA GLU A 318 -0.49 -9.92 -20.08
C GLU A 318 -0.98 -8.74 -20.91
N ARG A 319 -1.72 -7.83 -20.27
CA ARG A 319 -2.10 -6.56 -20.88
C ARG A 319 -0.89 -5.75 -21.32
N ALA A 320 0.07 -5.51 -20.41
CA ALA A 320 1.26 -4.72 -20.70
C ALA A 320 2.12 -5.31 -21.83
N VAL A 321 2.35 -6.62 -21.85
CA VAL A 321 3.13 -7.30 -22.89
C VAL A 321 2.43 -7.21 -24.25
N ARG A 322 1.10 -7.43 -24.28
CA ARG A 322 0.31 -7.38 -25.51
C ARG A 322 0.20 -5.96 -26.08
N GLU A 323 -0.14 -4.98 -25.25
CA GLU A 323 -0.33 -3.58 -25.66
C GLU A 323 1.01 -2.88 -25.95
N GLY A 324 2.06 -3.20 -25.18
CA GLY A 324 3.41 -2.66 -25.36
C GLY A 324 4.24 -3.37 -26.43
N ASN A 325 3.76 -4.50 -26.97
CA ASN A 325 4.47 -5.39 -27.89
C ASN A 325 5.88 -5.78 -27.39
N PHE A 326 5.98 -6.18 -26.11
CA PHE A 326 7.27 -6.51 -25.50
C PHE A 326 7.79 -7.86 -25.97
N ARG A 327 9.09 -7.93 -26.28
CA ARG A 327 9.76 -9.21 -26.52
C ARG A 327 10.16 -9.83 -25.19
N VAL A 328 9.51 -10.94 -24.83
CA VAL A 328 9.81 -11.70 -23.61
C VAL A 328 10.76 -12.85 -23.97
N ILE A 329 11.96 -12.83 -23.40
CA ILE A 329 12.98 -13.85 -23.62
C ILE A 329 13.24 -14.58 -22.31
N TYR A 330 13.09 -15.90 -22.33
CA TYR A 330 13.40 -16.73 -21.18
C TYR A 330 14.87 -17.15 -21.17
N SER A 331 15.72 -16.23 -20.75
CA SER A 331 17.15 -16.45 -20.56
C SER A 331 17.70 -15.46 -19.54
N ARG A 332 18.77 -15.85 -18.84
CA ARG A 332 19.58 -14.94 -18.01
C ARG A 332 20.83 -14.57 -18.80
N PRO A 333 20.93 -13.35 -19.36
CA PRO A 333 22.18 -12.90 -19.97
C PRO A 333 23.32 -12.94 -18.94
N PRO A 334 24.51 -13.45 -19.32
CA PRO A 334 25.61 -13.65 -18.39
C PRO A 334 26.36 -12.34 -18.09
N ARG A 335 26.45 -11.42 -19.07
CA ARG A 335 27.13 -10.13 -18.96
C ARG A 335 26.66 -9.16 -20.03
N VAL A 336 26.97 -7.88 -19.84
CA VAL A 336 26.91 -6.83 -20.87
C VAL A 336 28.31 -6.61 -21.42
N GLU A 337 28.44 -6.45 -22.74
CA GLU A 337 29.71 -6.14 -23.40
C GLU A 337 29.55 -4.86 -24.22
N ASP A 338 30.62 -4.07 -24.36
CA ASP A 338 30.67 -2.99 -25.36
C ASP A 338 31.36 -3.50 -26.63
N VAL A 339 30.91 -3.01 -27.78
CA VAL A 339 31.49 -3.31 -29.08
C VAL A 339 31.98 -2.00 -29.69
N PHE A 340 33.23 -1.98 -30.17
CA PHE A 340 33.81 -0.83 -30.88
C PHE A 340 32.79 -0.22 -31.87
N GLY A 341 32.43 1.06 -31.65
CA GLY A 341 31.46 1.80 -32.47
C GLY A 341 30.11 2.12 -31.80
N GLY A 342 29.93 1.78 -30.52
CA GLY A 342 28.75 2.15 -29.73
C GLY A 342 27.66 1.07 -29.68
N GLY A 343 26.94 1.06 -28.55
CA GLY A 343 25.84 0.15 -28.23
C GLY A 343 26.24 -1.01 -27.32
N LEU A 344 25.32 -1.41 -26.44
CA LEU A 344 25.52 -2.46 -25.43
C LEU A 344 25.13 -3.83 -26.00
N LEU A 345 26.10 -4.74 -26.15
CA LEU A 345 25.88 -6.08 -26.66
C LEU A 345 25.47 -7.03 -25.55
N LEU A 346 24.36 -7.74 -25.78
CA LEU A 346 23.93 -8.87 -24.98
C LEU A 346 24.06 -10.16 -25.79
N THR A 347 24.58 -11.20 -25.14
CA THR A 347 24.59 -12.58 -25.65
C THR A 347 23.72 -13.45 -24.76
N TRP A 348 22.88 -14.29 -25.33
CA TRP A 348 22.05 -15.22 -24.56
C TRP A 348 21.80 -16.53 -25.31
N ALA A 349 21.30 -17.54 -24.59
CA ALA A 349 20.83 -18.79 -25.16
C ALA A 349 19.34 -18.97 -24.86
N THR A 350 18.56 -19.45 -25.83
CA THR A 350 17.15 -19.82 -25.68
C THR A 350 17.02 -21.27 -25.21
N GLU A 351 15.82 -21.67 -24.79
CA GLU A 351 15.56 -23.01 -24.25
C GLU A 351 15.78 -24.14 -25.26
N ASP A 352 15.72 -23.84 -26.56
CA ASP A 352 16.06 -24.75 -27.66
C ASP A 352 17.57 -24.81 -27.96
N GLY A 353 18.41 -24.21 -27.10
CA GLY A 353 19.86 -24.22 -27.21
C GLY A 353 20.45 -23.25 -28.25
N LYS A 354 19.64 -22.42 -28.91
CA LYS A 354 20.16 -21.45 -29.88
C LYS A 354 20.82 -20.26 -29.19
N HIS A 355 21.96 -19.82 -29.72
CA HIS A 355 22.69 -18.65 -29.25
C HIS A 355 22.33 -17.41 -30.05
N HIS A 356 22.07 -16.31 -29.35
CA HIS A 356 21.70 -15.03 -29.91
C HIS A 356 22.63 -13.92 -29.42
N LYS A 357 22.81 -12.90 -30.25
CA LYS A 357 23.55 -11.67 -29.93
C LYS A 357 22.82 -10.47 -30.48
N GLU A 358 22.65 -9.43 -29.68
CA GLU A 358 21.95 -8.22 -30.09
C GLU A 358 22.45 -6.99 -29.34
N LYS A 359 22.49 -5.85 -30.04
CA LYS A 359 22.86 -4.55 -29.47
C LYS A 359 21.64 -3.81 -28.93
N PHE A 360 21.82 -3.12 -27.81
CA PHE A 360 20.83 -2.29 -27.15
C PHE A 360 21.40 -0.88 -26.91
N ASP A 361 20.52 0.11 -26.87
CA ASP A 361 20.88 1.50 -26.58
C ASP A 361 20.98 1.76 -25.08
N LEU A 362 20.16 1.05 -24.29
CA LEU A 362 20.11 1.13 -22.83
C LEU A 362 19.87 -0.26 -22.24
N VAL A 363 20.58 -0.60 -21.16
CA VAL A 363 20.34 -1.83 -20.39
C VAL A 363 19.95 -1.45 -18.97
N VAL A 364 18.79 -1.94 -18.52
CA VAL A 364 18.24 -1.71 -17.19
C VAL A 364 18.39 -2.96 -16.34
N LEU A 365 19.18 -2.86 -15.26
CA LEU A 365 19.41 -3.91 -14.28
C LEU A 365 18.25 -3.93 -13.27
N SER A 366 17.37 -4.93 -13.41
CA SER A 366 16.28 -5.15 -12.45
C SER A 366 16.82 -5.82 -11.18
N GLN A 367 17.36 -4.98 -10.29
CA GLN A 367 17.98 -5.38 -9.03
C GLN A 367 17.01 -5.93 -7.98
N GLY A 368 17.49 -6.89 -7.20
CA GLY A 368 16.82 -7.46 -6.04
C GLY A 368 16.73 -6.53 -4.84
N LEU A 369 16.15 -7.07 -3.76
CA LEU A 369 16.05 -6.44 -2.44
C LEU A 369 16.95 -7.21 -1.47
N GLU A 370 17.90 -6.54 -0.84
CA GLU A 370 18.71 -7.12 0.24
C GLU A 370 18.13 -6.81 1.62
N ALA A 371 18.63 -7.48 2.66
CA ALA A 371 18.34 -7.06 4.02
C ALA A 371 18.83 -5.60 4.24
N PRO A 372 18.19 -4.82 5.13
CA PRO A 372 18.62 -3.46 5.44
C PRO A 372 20.10 -3.37 5.82
N GLU A 373 20.76 -2.31 5.39
CA GLU A 373 22.10 -1.99 5.88
C GLU A 373 22.05 -1.75 7.40
N GLY A 374 22.87 -2.50 8.16
CA GLY A 374 22.82 -2.49 9.63
C GLY A 374 21.76 -3.41 10.25
N ALA A 375 21.19 -4.36 9.50
CA ALA A 375 20.22 -5.33 10.03
C ALA A 375 20.70 -6.04 11.30
N GLU A 376 21.99 -6.40 11.37
CA GLU A 376 22.58 -7.01 12.56
C GLU A 376 22.63 -6.08 13.77
N ASP A 377 22.99 -4.80 13.57
CA ASP A 377 22.99 -3.80 14.64
C ASP A 377 21.59 -3.59 15.19
N LEU A 378 20.60 -3.45 14.29
CA LEU A 378 19.19 -3.34 14.68
C LEU A 378 18.71 -4.59 15.40
N ALA A 379 19.09 -5.78 14.94
CA ALA A 379 18.74 -7.05 15.57
C ALA A 379 19.34 -7.17 16.98
N ARG A 380 20.60 -6.77 17.16
CA ARG A 380 21.26 -6.69 18.48
C ARG A 380 20.55 -5.68 19.39
N ALA A 381 20.27 -4.48 18.87
CA ALA A 381 19.58 -3.43 19.63
C ALA A 381 18.18 -3.86 20.08
N ALA A 382 17.40 -4.48 19.18
CA ALA A 382 16.04 -4.94 19.46
C ALA A 382 15.99 -6.29 20.20
N GLY A 383 17.08 -7.06 20.21
CA GLY A 383 17.15 -8.40 20.79
C GLY A 383 16.36 -9.45 20.01
N ILE A 384 16.45 -9.45 18.67
CA ILE A 384 15.75 -10.37 17.78
C ILE A 384 16.72 -11.25 16.98
N HIS A 385 16.21 -12.35 16.43
CA HIS A 385 16.97 -13.22 15.53
C HIS A 385 16.76 -12.83 14.06
N LEU A 386 17.81 -13.02 13.26
CA LEU A 386 17.77 -12.90 11.82
C LEU A 386 17.81 -14.30 11.18
N ASN A 387 17.22 -14.43 9.99
CA ASN A 387 17.33 -15.64 9.18
C ASN A 387 18.69 -15.70 8.44
N GLY A 388 18.91 -16.78 7.67
CA GLY A 388 20.18 -16.98 6.94
C GLY A 388 20.51 -15.91 5.87
N TYR A 389 19.56 -15.03 5.55
CA TYR A 389 19.73 -13.91 4.61
C TYR A 389 19.69 -12.54 5.31
N GLN A 390 19.86 -12.51 6.64
CA GLN A 390 19.85 -11.29 7.47
C GLN A 390 18.50 -10.53 7.53
N PHE A 391 17.41 -11.12 7.05
CA PHE A 391 16.06 -10.60 7.30
C PHE A 391 15.56 -11.04 8.68
N ALA A 392 14.57 -10.35 9.25
CA ALA A 392 14.01 -10.76 10.55
C ALA A 392 13.45 -12.18 10.49
N GLN A 393 13.83 -13.02 11.46
CA GLN A 393 13.30 -14.37 11.58
C GLN A 393 11.86 -14.34 12.11
N ILE A 394 10.98 -15.09 11.47
CA ILE A 394 9.55 -15.20 11.81
C ILE A 394 9.08 -16.66 11.74
N ASP A 395 7.99 -16.95 12.44
CA ASP A 395 7.29 -18.23 12.39
C ASP A 395 6.04 -18.15 11.49
N THR A 396 5.71 -19.26 10.81
CA THR A 396 4.60 -19.33 9.85
C THR A 396 3.23 -18.96 10.43
N TYR A 397 3.00 -19.28 11.71
CA TYR A 397 1.70 -19.03 12.37
C TYR A 397 1.64 -17.71 13.16
N THR A 398 2.76 -16.98 13.22
CA THR A 398 2.86 -15.64 13.82
C THR A 398 3.74 -14.76 12.94
N PRO A 399 3.31 -14.47 11.70
CA PRO A 399 4.19 -13.95 10.64
C PRO A 399 4.66 -12.51 10.84
N LEU A 400 4.09 -11.80 11.82
CA LEU A 400 4.45 -10.41 12.18
C LEU A 400 5.19 -10.33 13.52
N ALA A 401 5.29 -11.43 14.27
CA ALA A 401 6.01 -11.46 15.54
C ALA A 401 7.46 -11.88 15.30
N THR A 402 8.38 -11.25 16.05
CA THR A 402 9.79 -11.64 16.06
C THR A 402 10.05 -12.67 17.17
N SER A 403 11.30 -13.12 17.31
CA SER A 403 11.73 -13.98 18.42
C SER A 403 11.60 -13.31 19.80
N ARG A 404 11.44 -11.99 19.87
CA ARG A 404 11.20 -11.25 21.12
C ARG A 404 9.73 -10.84 21.24
N PRO A 405 8.99 -11.33 22.25
CA PRO A 405 7.61 -10.90 22.48
C PRO A 405 7.51 -9.37 22.62
N GLY A 406 6.43 -8.77 22.12
CA GLY A 406 6.24 -7.32 22.12
C GLY A 406 7.06 -6.55 21.07
N VAL A 407 7.91 -7.25 20.30
CA VAL A 407 8.62 -6.71 19.13
C VAL A 407 8.09 -7.38 17.87
N TYR A 408 7.63 -6.56 16.93
CA TYR A 408 7.00 -6.98 15.67
C TYR A 408 7.85 -6.54 14.47
N VAL A 409 7.68 -7.20 13.32
CA VAL A 409 8.34 -6.84 12.07
C VAL A 409 7.36 -6.74 10.92
N ILE A 410 7.53 -5.73 10.07
CA ILE A 410 6.68 -5.47 8.92
C ILE A 410 7.50 -5.01 7.70
N GLY A 411 6.86 -5.03 6.53
CA GLY A 411 7.46 -4.55 5.30
C GLY A 411 8.61 -5.43 4.83
N ALA A 412 9.51 -4.86 4.04
CA ALA A 412 10.56 -5.63 3.38
C ALA A 412 11.62 -6.22 4.34
N PHE A 413 11.67 -5.82 5.61
CA PHE A 413 12.60 -6.40 6.59
C PHE A 413 12.19 -7.81 7.04
N GLN A 414 10.91 -8.15 6.95
CA GLN A 414 10.45 -9.53 7.12
C GLN A 414 10.82 -10.42 5.91
N GLY A 415 11.09 -9.81 4.77
CA GLY A 415 11.44 -10.47 3.51
C GLY A 415 10.98 -9.68 2.28
N PRO A 416 11.51 -9.97 1.07
CA PRO A 416 11.19 -9.21 -0.13
C PRO A 416 9.69 -9.23 -0.50
N LYS A 417 9.08 -8.04 -0.61
CA LYS A 417 7.65 -7.87 -0.90
C LYS A 417 7.30 -6.50 -1.49
N ASP A 418 6.07 -6.36 -1.97
CA ASP A 418 5.54 -5.13 -2.56
C ASP A 418 4.85 -4.21 -1.55
N ILE A 419 4.30 -3.10 -2.06
CA ILE A 419 3.62 -2.07 -1.26
C ILE A 419 2.30 -2.59 -0.65
N PRO A 420 1.36 -3.22 -1.40
CA PRO A 420 0.15 -3.80 -0.83
C PRO A 420 0.39 -4.74 0.35
N ASP A 421 1.34 -5.68 0.22
CA ASP A 421 1.66 -6.62 1.29
C ASP A 421 2.32 -5.89 2.48
N SER A 422 3.16 -4.89 2.23
CA SER A 422 3.78 -4.06 3.28
C SER A 422 2.75 -3.23 4.09
N VAL A 423 1.78 -2.60 3.41
CA VAL A 423 0.67 -1.85 4.04
C VAL A 423 -0.24 -2.81 4.82
N THR A 424 -0.49 -4.00 4.30
CA THR A 424 -1.26 -5.03 5.01
C THR A 424 -0.55 -5.42 6.31
N GLN A 425 0.75 -5.72 6.26
CA GLN A 425 1.51 -6.06 7.47
C GLN A 425 1.51 -4.93 8.50
N ALA A 426 1.57 -3.67 8.07
CA ALA A 426 1.50 -2.50 8.94
C ALA A 426 0.22 -2.48 9.80
N GLY A 427 -0.94 -2.65 9.17
CA GLY A 427 -2.22 -2.73 9.89
C GLY A 427 -2.30 -3.94 10.81
N GLY A 428 -1.69 -5.07 10.42
CA GLY A 428 -1.63 -6.28 11.25
C GLY A 428 -0.78 -6.10 12.51
N ALA A 429 0.40 -5.49 12.39
CA ALA A 429 1.26 -5.22 13.55
C ALA A 429 0.64 -4.17 14.48
N ALA A 430 0.00 -3.14 13.93
CA ALA A 430 -0.76 -2.16 14.71
C ALA A 430 -1.87 -2.85 15.54
N ALA A 431 -2.59 -3.82 14.95
CA ALA A 431 -3.61 -4.59 15.65
C ALA A 431 -3.03 -5.44 16.80
N LEU A 432 -1.89 -6.09 16.59
CA LEU A 432 -1.21 -6.89 17.60
C LEU A 432 -0.70 -6.03 18.78
N CYS A 433 -0.11 -4.86 18.48
CA CYS A 433 0.26 -3.87 19.49
C CYS A 433 -0.98 -3.40 20.27
N ALA A 434 -2.07 -3.07 19.57
CA ALA A 434 -3.30 -2.59 20.19
C ALA A 434 -3.97 -3.64 21.09
N GLY A 435 -3.90 -4.93 20.73
CA GLY A 435 -4.39 -6.03 21.57
C GLY A 435 -3.57 -6.16 22.85
N ARG A 436 -2.24 -6.17 22.72
CA ARG A 436 -1.33 -6.26 23.88
C ARG A 436 -1.43 -5.06 24.82
N LEU A 437 -1.62 -3.87 24.27
CA LEU A 437 -1.65 -2.60 25.02
C LEU A 437 -3.07 -2.12 25.31
N ALA A 438 -4.10 -2.95 25.09
CA ALA A 438 -5.50 -2.57 25.28
C ALA A 438 -5.80 -1.88 26.63
N PRO A 439 -5.23 -2.30 27.79
CA PRO A 439 -5.45 -1.62 29.07
C PRO A 439 -4.90 -0.19 29.15
N ALA A 440 -3.93 0.17 28.29
CA ALA A 440 -3.28 1.47 28.25
C ALA A 440 -3.77 2.35 27.08
N ARG A 441 -4.81 1.93 26.34
CA ARG A 441 -5.38 2.70 25.24
C ARG A 441 -5.81 4.10 25.71
N GLY A 442 -5.42 5.11 24.95
CA GLY A 442 -5.74 6.51 25.22
C GLY A 442 -5.02 7.14 26.40
N THR A 443 -4.12 6.41 27.09
CA THR A 443 -3.43 6.94 28.28
C THR A 443 -2.27 7.88 27.96
N ALA A 444 -1.71 7.80 26.76
CA ALA A 444 -0.60 8.62 26.28
C ALA A 444 -1.00 9.55 25.10
N THR A 445 -2.23 9.45 24.60
CA THR A 445 -2.68 10.28 23.47
C THR A 445 -3.12 11.66 23.93
N ILE A 446 -2.94 12.63 23.03
CA ILE A 446 -3.32 14.02 23.20
C ILE A 446 -4.53 14.26 22.29
N LYS A 447 -5.62 14.78 22.87
CA LYS A 447 -6.79 15.22 22.09
C LYS A 447 -6.54 16.64 21.61
N ALA A 448 -6.58 16.85 20.29
CA ALA A 448 -6.57 18.20 19.73
C ALA A 448 -7.83 18.96 20.19
N SER A 449 -7.62 20.13 20.83
CA SER A 449 -8.69 21.05 21.21
C SER A 449 -8.74 22.21 20.21
N PHE A 450 -9.92 22.44 19.63
CA PHE A 450 -10.18 23.61 18.78
C PHE A 450 -11.02 24.63 19.56
N PRO A 451 -10.89 25.94 19.27
CA PRO A 451 -11.82 26.94 19.79
C PRO A 451 -13.26 26.68 19.34
N GLU A 452 -14.21 27.32 20.02
CA GLU A 452 -15.63 27.26 19.65
C GLU A 452 -15.84 27.82 18.24
N GLU A 453 -16.69 27.14 17.46
CA GLU A 453 -17.00 27.56 16.10
C GLU A 453 -17.83 28.84 16.10
N ARG A 454 -17.31 29.89 15.47
CA ARG A 454 -17.99 31.17 15.29
C ARG A 454 -19.18 31.00 14.35
N ASP A 455 -20.36 31.38 14.81
CA ASP A 455 -21.52 31.53 13.92
C ASP A 455 -21.31 32.72 12.99
N ILE A 456 -21.39 32.45 11.70
CA ILE A 456 -21.21 33.42 10.61
C ILE A 456 -22.52 33.66 9.86
N ALA A 457 -23.65 33.12 10.35
CA ALA A 457 -24.95 33.32 9.74
C ALA A 457 -25.31 34.82 9.72
N GLY A 458 -25.62 35.33 8.53
CA GLY A 458 -25.96 36.75 8.33
C GLY A 458 -24.76 37.71 8.27
N GLU A 459 -23.52 37.22 8.40
CA GLU A 459 -22.33 38.04 8.11
C GLU A 459 -22.20 38.31 6.60
N GLU A 460 -21.66 39.47 6.22
CA GLU A 460 -21.20 39.72 4.85
C GLU A 460 -20.09 38.72 4.48
N VAL A 461 -20.05 38.25 3.23
CA VAL A 461 -19.00 37.35 2.74
C VAL A 461 -17.65 38.07 2.72
N ARG A 462 -16.66 37.52 3.43
CA ARG A 462 -15.31 38.08 3.58
C ARG A 462 -14.26 37.01 3.34
N ILE A 463 -13.70 37.02 2.14
CA ILE A 463 -12.78 35.99 1.62
C ILE A 463 -11.33 36.45 1.82
N GLY A 464 -10.50 35.57 2.40
CA GLY A 464 -9.06 35.70 2.36
C GLY A 464 -8.45 34.79 1.30
N VAL A 465 -7.58 35.34 0.44
CA VAL A 465 -6.88 34.58 -0.61
C VAL A 465 -5.39 34.52 -0.32
N PHE A 466 -4.82 33.31 -0.29
CA PHE A 466 -3.40 33.09 -0.04
C PHE A 466 -2.77 32.35 -1.20
N VAL A 467 -1.86 33.02 -1.91
CA VAL A 467 -1.19 32.47 -3.09
C VAL A 467 0.19 31.95 -2.71
N CYS A 468 0.42 30.65 -2.89
CA CYS A 468 1.65 29.99 -2.48
C CYS A 468 2.70 30.06 -3.59
N HIS A 469 3.95 30.40 -3.25
CA HIS A 469 5.09 30.22 -4.17
C HIS A 469 5.56 28.77 -4.24
N CYS A 470 5.37 28.00 -3.16
CA CYS A 470 5.90 26.64 -3.01
C CYS A 470 7.39 26.58 -3.35
N GLY A 471 8.15 27.57 -2.86
CA GLY A 471 9.53 27.82 -3.28
C GLY A 471 9.57 28.21 -4.75
N ILE A 472 10.27 27.44 -5.57
CA ILE A 472 10.33 27.63 -7.02
C ILE A 472 9.30 26.78 -7.78
N ASN A 473 8.56 25.89 -7.12
CA ASN A 473 7.64 24.97 -7.80
C ASN A 473 6.46 25.69 -8.47
N ILE A 474 5.97 26.76 -7.84
CA ILE A 474 4.96 27.65 -8.44
C ILE A 474 5.64 28.96 -8.85
N GLY A 475 6.38 29.57 -7.92
CA GLY A 475 7.03 30.87 -8.12
C GLY A 475 8.12 30.90 -9.21
N GLY A 476 8.62 29.74 -9.66
CA GLY A 476 9.56 29.64 -10.78
C GLY A 476 8.92 29.72 -12.16
N VAL A 477 7.59 29.57 -12.26
CA VAL A 477 6.84 29.58 -13.54
C VAL A 477 5.73 30.64 -13.49
N VAL A 478 4.90 30.61 -12.45
CA VAL A 478 3.79 31.54 -12.26
C VAL A 478 4.32 32.80 -11.57
N LYS A 479 3.95 33.99 -12.08
CA LYS A 479 4.25 35.28 -11.43
C LYS A 479 3.32 35.46 -10.23
N VAL A 480 3.60 34.74 -9.14
CA VAL A 480 2.74 34.64 -7.94
C VAL A 480 2.29 35.98 -7.36
N PRO A 481 3.16 37.01 -7.21
CA PRO A 481 2.71 38.33 -6.75
C PRO A 481 1.63 38.96 -7.64
N SER A 482 1.71 38.74 -8.97
CA SER A 482 0.68 39.22 -9.90
C SER A 482 -0.67 38.53 -9.69
N VAL A 483 -0.67 37.24 -9.36
CA VAL A 483 -1.89 36.50 -9.03
C VAL A 483 -2.48 36.98 -7.71
N ALA A 484 -1.65 37.28 -6.71
CA ALA A 484 -2.11 37.84 -5.43
C ALA A 484 -2.70 39.24 -5.58
N GLU A 485 -2.08 40.13 -6.37
CA GLU A 485 -2.64 41.46 -6.67
C GLU A 485 -3.97 41.35 -7.44
N TYR A 486 -4.05 40.46 -8.43
CA TYR A 486 -5.30 40.20 -9.14
C TYR A 486 -6.40 39.70 -8.20
N ALA A 487 -6.07 38.81 -7.25
CA ALA A 487 -7.05 38.31 -6.29
C ALA A 487 -7.71 39.43 -5.46
N LYS A 488 -7.01 40.55 -5.20
CA LYS A 488 -7.58 41.70 -4.48
C LYS A 488 -8.69 42.41 -5.24
N THR A 489 -8.76 42.28 -6.57
CA THR A 489 -9.79 42.94 -7.40
C THR A 489 -11.07 42.11 -7.48
N LEU A 490 -11.07 40.89 -6.96
CA LEU A 490 -12.21 39.97 -7.06
C LEU A 490 -13.30 40.30 -6.02
N PRO A 491 -14.59 40.05 -6.33
CA PRO A 491 -15.68 40.27 -5.39
C PRO A 491 -15.49 39.53 -4.05
N HIS A 492 -15.88 40.18 -2.96
CA HIS A 492 -15.81 39.68 -1.59
C HIS A 492 -14.40 39.39 -1.03
N VAL A 493 -13.34 39.59 -1.80
CA VAL A 493 -11.96 39.44 -1.31
C VAL A 493 -11.58 40.66 -0.48
N VAL A 494 -11.39 40.46 0.82
CA VAL A 494 -11.03 41.54 1.76
C VAL A 494 -9.55 41.51 2.13
N TYR A 495 -8.87 40.40 1.82
CA TYR A 495 -7.44 40.24 2.03
C TYR A 495 -6.89 39.27 0.99
N ALA A 496 -5.80 39.65 0.33
CA ALA A 496 -5.01 38.71 -0.46
C ALA A 496 -3.51 38.99 -0.28
N THR A 497 -2.75 37.92 -0.14
CA THR A 497 -1.29 37.95 -0.05
C THR A 497 -0.70 36.75 -0.77
N ASP A 498 0.55 36.88 -1.19
CA ASP A 498 1.40 35.75 -1.48
C ASP A 498 2.25 35.36 -0.26
N ASN A 499 2.58 34.08 -0.15
CA ASN A 499 3.47 33.53 0.87
C ASN A 499 4.37 32.46 0.27
N LEU A 500 5.58 32.31 0.82
CA LEU A 500 6.54 31.35 0.28
C LEU A 500 6.01 29.90 0.37
N TYR A 501 5.44 29.52 1.53
CA TYR A 501 4.79 28.22 1.73
C TYR A 501 3.56 28.34 2.61
N SER A 502 2.37 28.33 1.99
CA SER A 502 1.10 28.36 2.72
C SER A 502 0.93 27.18 3.69
N CYS A 503 1.60 26.04 3.44
CA CYS A 503 1.51 24.87 4.30
C CYS A 503 2.43 24.91 5.54
N SER A 504 3.38 25.86 5.63
CA SER A 504 4.33 25.95 6.75
C SER A 504 3.63 26.32 8.07
N GLN A 505 4.13 25.82 9.21
CA GLN A 505 3.53 26.08 10.53
C GLN A 505 3.44 27.58 10.85
N ASP A 506 4.48 28.36 10.52
CA ASP A 506 4.46 29.82 10.70
C ASP A 506 3.36 30.47 9.86
N THR A 507 3.17 30.03 8.62
CA THR A 507 2.11 30.58 7.76
C THR A 507 0.72 30.14 8.23
N GLN A 508 0.57 28.94 8.79
CA GLN A 508 -0.71 28.53 9.41
C GLN A 508 -1.06 29.40 10.62
N ARG A 509 -0.06 29.73 11.47
CA ARG A 509 -0.27 30.68 12.58
C ARG A 509 -0.64 32.06 12.06
N LEU A 510 0.07 32.57 11.05
CA LEU A 510 -0.27 33.82 10.38
C LEU A 510 -1.68 33.78 9.76
N LEU A 511 -2.08 32.65 9.18
CA LEU A 511 -3.43 32.44 8.63
C LEU A 511 -4.49 32.61 9.71
N VAL A 512 -4.32 31.97 10.87
CA VAL A 512 -5.23 32.11 12.02
C VAL A 512 -5.32 33.58 12.47
N GLU A 513 -4.18 34.24 12.67
CA GLU A 513 -4.12 35.65 13.06
C GLU A 513 -4.79 36.56 12.02
N THR A 514 -4.58 36.29 10.72
CA THR A 514 -5.16 37.06 9.61
C THR A 514 -6.67 36.87 9.54
N ILE A 515 -7.16 35.65 9.76
CA ILE A 515 -8.59 35.34 9.85
C ILE A 515 -9.25 36.19 10.92
N HIS A 516 -8.64 36.30 12.10
CA HIS A 516 -9.15 37.14 13.20
C HIS A 516 -9.06 38.63 12.86
N LYS A 517 -7.89 39.10 12.43
CA LYS A 517 -7.61 40.52 12.15
C LYS A 517 -8.53 41.11 11.08
N HIS A 518 -8.75 40.39 9.98
CA HIS A 518 -9.56 40.85 8.86
C HIS A 518 -11.03 40.40 8.94
N ARG A 519 -11.40 39.70 10.03
CA ARG A 519 -12.71 39.07 10.22
C ARG A 519 -13.12 38.24 9.01
N LEU A 520 -12.20 37.41 8.52
CA LEU A 520 -12.48 36.51 7.41
C LEU A 520 -13.54 35.49 7.85
N ASN A 521 -14.38 35.06 6.92
CA ASN A 521 -15.31 33.95 7.12
C ASN A 521 -15.25 32.92 5.99
N ARG A 522 -14.41 33.11 4.97
CA ARG A 522 -14.05 32.12 3.95
C ARG A 522 -12.55 32.18 3.67
N LEU A 523 -11.96 31.05 3.34
CA LEU A 523 -10.54 30.96 2.99
C LEU A 523 -10.36 30.28 1.63
N VAL A 524 -9.59 30.92 0.76
CA VAL A 524 -9.10 30.35 -0.49
C VAL A 524 -7.59 30.24 -0.44
N VAL A 525 -7.05 29.05 -0.70
CA VAL A 525 -5.60 28.85 -0.85
C VAL A 525 -5.31 28.44 -2.28
N ALA A 526 -4.48 29.22 -2.97
CA ALA A 526 -4.00 28.92 -4.31
C ALA A 526 -2.61 28.28 -4.22
N ALA A 527 -2.54 26.95 -4.33
CA ALA A 527 -1.32 26.20 -4.10
C ALA A 527 -1.31 24.87 -4.87
N CYS A 528 -1.15 23.76 -4.16
CA CYS A 528 -1.07 22.41 -4.67
C CYS A 528 -2.44 21.71 -4.77
N THR A 529 -2.44 20.39 -4.93
CA THR A 529 -3.67 19.60 -4.97
C THR A 529 -4.43 19.56 -3.63
N PRO A 530 -5.78 19.69 -3.64
CA PRO A 530 -6.60 19.51 -2.44
C PRO A 530 -6.46 18.11 -1.84
N ARG A 531 -6.09 17.10 -2.64
CA ARG A 531 -5.89 15.73 -2.14
C ARG A 531 -4.81 15.63 -1.07
N THR A 532 -3.85 16.55 -1.05
CA THR A 532 -2.72 16.53 -0.10
C THR A 532 -2.97 17.46 1.09
N HIS A 533 -3.37 18.71 0.82
CA HIS A 533 -3.35 19.76 1.84
C HIS A 533 -4.72 20.38 2.16
N GLU A 534 -5.82 19.96 1.53
CA GLU A 534 -7.15 20.44 1.95
C GLU A 534 -7.45 20.11 3.41
N PRO A 535 -7.23 18.86 3.91
CA PRO A 535 -7.40 18.58 5.33
C PRO A 535 -6.51 19.47 6.21
N LEU A 536 -5.36 19.91 5.68
CA LEU A 536 -4.44 20.76 6.41
C LEU A 536 -5.07 22.13 6.70
N PHE A 537 -5.51 22.81 5.66
CA PHE A 537 -6.11 24.14 5.80
C PHE A 537 -7.48 24.07 6.49
N GLN A 538 -8.24 22.99 6.30
CA GLN A 538 -9.46 22.73 7.06
C GLN A 538 -9.22 22.67 8.56
N ALA A 539 -8.13 22.04 9.01
CA ALA A 539 -7.74 22.06 10.42
C ALA A 539 -7.38 23.47 10.89
N THR A 540 -6.65 24.25 10.08
CA THR A 540 -6.32 25.64 10.37
C THR A 540 -7.56 26.53 10.51
N LEU A 541 -8.60 26.34 9.69
CA LEU A 541 -9.87 27.05 9.87
C LEU A 541 -10.46 26.74 11.25
N ARG A 542 -10.43 25.48 11.67
CA ARG A 542 -10.92 25.08 12.99
C ARG A 542 -10.09 25.71 14.11
N GLU A 543 -8.77 25.78 13.96
CA GLU A 543 -7.88 26.49 14.89
C GLU A 543 -8.21 27.99 14.98
N ALA A 544 -8.72 28.58 13.90
CA ALA A 544 -9.21 29.96 13.88
C ALA A 544 -10.67 30.12 14.38
N GLY A 545 -11.35 29.03 14.76
CA GLY A 545 -12.75 29.04 15.18
C GLY A 545 -13.74 29.15 14.01
N LEU A 546 -13.37 28.75 12.80
CA LEU A 546 -14.26 28.67 11.64
C LEU A 546 -14.60 27.22 11.29
N ASN A 547 -15.79 27.02 10.73
CA ASN A 547 -16.20 25.72 10.18
C ASN A 547 -15.26 25.31 9.04
N ARG A 548 -14.76 24.06 9.07
CA ARG A 548 -13.85 23.55 8.02
C ARG A 548 -14.44 23.58 6.61
N SER A 549 -15.77 23.60 6.47
CA SER A 549 -16.44 23.59 5.17
C SER A 549 -16.35 24.92 4.44
N LEU A 550 -15.84 25.97 5.09
CA LEU A 550 -15.69 27.33 4.58
C LEU A 550 -14.36 27.56 3.83
N PHE A 551 -13.74 26.46 3.40
CA PHE A 551 -12.46 26.43 2.69
C PHE A 551 -12.66 26.01 1.23
N GLU A 552 -11.89 26.62 0.32
CA GLU A 552 -11.75 26.21 -1.08
C GLU A 552 -10.27 26.26 -1.49
N MET A 553 -9.86 25.40 -2.43
CA MET A 553 -8.48 25.35 -2.91
C MET A 553 -8.41 25.55 -4.42
N ALA A 554 -7.54 26.46 -4.87
CA ALA A 554 -7.18 26.61 -6.28
C ALA A 554 -5.87 25.87 -6.53
N ASN A 555 -5.90 24.83 -7.38
CA ASN A 555 -4.71 24.05 -7.71
C ASN A 555 -3.92 24.73 -8.83
N ILE A 556 -2.93 25.53 -8.46
CA ILE A 556 -2.07 26.28 -9.39
C ILE A 556 -0.66 25.67 -9.54
N ARG A 557 -0.43 24.50 -8.95
CA ARG A 557 0.84 23.75 -9.10
C ARG A 557 0.67 22.57 -10.04
N ASP A 558 0.01 21.52 -9.55
CA ASP A 558 -0.14 20.25 -10.24
C ASP A 558 -0.97 20.40 -11.54
N GLN A 559 -1.89 21.36 -11.58
CA GLN A 559 -2.73 21.66 -12.75
C GLN A 559 -2.31 22.92 -13.51
N CYS A 560 -1.21 23.57 -13.15
CA CYS A 560 -0.78 24.81 -13.80
C CYS A 560 0.76 24.89 -13.88
N SER A 561 1.47 25.32 -12.83
CA SER A 561 2.91 25.61 -12.93
C SER A 561 3.76 24.44 -13.46
N TRP A 562 3.51 23.21 -13.00
CA TRP A 562 4.31 22.04 -13.39
C TRP A 562 4.07 21.60 -14.83
N VAL A 563 2.84 21.73 -15.32
CA VAL A 563 2.48 21.29 -16.68
C VAL A 563 2.71 22.36 -17.73
N HIS A 564 2.99 23.60 -17.31
CA HIS A 564 3.13 24.78 -18.17
C HIS A 564 4.48 25.49 -17.96
N MET A 565 5.53 24.76 -17.60
CA MET A 565 6.84 25.32 -17.26
C MET A 565 7.52 26.11 -18.39
N HIS A 566 7.11 25.86 -19.63
CA HIS A 566 7.62 26.55 -20.82
C HIS A 566 6.72 27.71 -21.29
N GLU A 567 5.60 27.97 -20.60
CA GLU A 567 4.61 28.99 -20.96
C GLU A 567 4.26 29.87 -19.73
N PRO A 568 5.23 30.54 -19.10
CA PRO A 568 5.03 31.21 -17.80
C PRO A 568 3.98 32.33 -17.83
N GLU A 569 3.85 33.06 -18.94
CA GLU A 569 2.77 34.04 -19.13
C GLU A 569 1.39 33.38 -19.13
N ALA A 570 1.18 32.35 -19.95
CA ALA A 570 -0.09 31.64 -20.02
C ALA A 570 -0.41 30.88 -18.71
N ALA A 571 0.61 30.34 -18.05
CA ALA A 571 0.49 29.74 -16.73
C ALA A 571 0.01 30.78 -15.70
N THR A 572 0.53 32.00 -15.75
CA THR A 572 0.11 33.07 -14.83
C THR A 572 -1.35 33.46 -15.04
N GLU A 573 -1.81 33.60 -16.29
CA GLU A 573 -3.23 33.89 -16.57
C GLU A 573 -4.15 32.73 -16.16
N LYS A 574 -3.77 31.49 -16.45
CA LYS A 574 -4.51 30.30 -15.97
C LYS A 574 -4.59 30.26 -14.44
N ALA A 575 -3.53 30.65 -13.73
CA ALA A 575 -3.54 30.71 -12.27
C ALA A 575 -4.52 31.77 -11.75
N LYS A 576 -4.61 32.94 -12.38
CA LYS A 576 -5.62 33.96 -12.07
C LYS A 576 -7.04 33.43 -12.26
N ASP A 577 -7.30 32.73 -13.37
CA ASP A 577 -8.60 32.10 -13.64
C ASP A 577 -8.98 31.08 -12.56
N ALA A 578 -8.05 30.19 -12.21
CA ALA A 578 -8.27 29.19 -11.17
C ALA A 578 -8.58 29.82 -9.80
N VAL A 579 -7.89 30.91 -9.44
CA VAL A 579 -8.16 31.67 -8.21
C VAL A 579 -9.54 32.31 -8.26
N ARG A 580 -9.90 32.97 -9.36
CA ARG A 580 -11.22 33.60 -9.52
C ARG A 580 -12.36 32.59 -9.42
N MET A 581 -12.22 31.44 -10.08
CA MET A 581 -13.18 30.33 -9.99
C MET A 581 -13.35 29.86 -8.53
N ALA A 582 -12.24 29.68 -7.81
CA ALA A 582 -12.27 29.26 -6.41
C ALA A 582 -12.91 30.31 -5.49
N VAL A 583 -12.62 31.60 -5.69
CA VAL A 583 -13.22 32.72 -4.96
C VAL A 583 -14.74 32.78 -5.19
N ALA A 584 -15.18 32.67 -6.45
CA ALA A 584 -16.60 32.67 -6.79
C ALA A 584 -17.35 31.52 -6.11
N LYS A 585 -16.78 30.31 -6.10
CA LYS A 585 -17.37 29.18 -5.38
C LYS A 585 -17.34 29.39 -3.85
N ALA A 586 -16.24 29.91 -3.32
CA ALA A 586 -16.06 30.12 -1.88
C ALA A 586 -17.12 31.07 -1.29
N ALA A 587 -17.60 32.04 -2.08
CA ALA A 587 -18.67 32.96 -1.68
C ALA A 587 -19.99 32.24 -1.35
N HIS A 588 -20.23 31.04 -1.91
CA HIS A 588 -21.43 30.24 -1.70
C HIS A 588 -21.26 29.12 -0.67
N LEU A 589 -20.06 28.95 -0.09
CA LEU A 589 -19.85 27.95 0.96
C LEU A 589 -20.63 28.34 2.22
N THR A 590 -21.10 27.36 2.97
CA THR A 590 -21.80 27.54 4.24
C THR A 590 -21.17 26.69 5.33
N ALA A 591 -21.42 27.03 6.59
CA ALA A 591 -20.99 26.20 7.71
C ALA A 591 -21.87 24.95 7.74
N LEU A 592 -21.24 23.78 7.72
CA LEU A 592 -21.93 22.50 7.68
C LEU A 592 -21.70 21.77 8.99
N ALA A 593 -22.80 21.48 9.70
CA ALA A 593 -22.75 20.81 10.99
C ALA A 593 -22.22 19.39 10.85
N GLU A 594 -21.29 19.03 11.72
CA GLU A 594 -20.80 17.65 11.83
C GLU A 594 -21.74 16.84 12.72
N GLN A 595 -22.13 15.67 12.26
CA GLN A 595 -22.91 14.72 13.05
C GLN A 595 -21.96 13.64 13.57
N GLN A 596 -21.84 13.52 14.89
CA GLN A 596 -21.22 12.35 15.50
C GLN A 596 -22.26 11.25 15.63
N LEU A 597 -21.94 10.09 15.06
CA LEU A 597 -22.78 8.91 15.15
C LEU A 597 -22.10 7.90 16.07
N PRO A 598 -22.79 7.38 17.10
CA PRO A 598 -22.20 6.40 18.01
C PRO A 598 -21.86 5.12 17.26
N VAL A 599 -20.84 4.40 17.75
CA VAL A 599 -20.42 3.11 17.21
C VAL A 599 -20.76 2.01 18.22
N THR A 600 -21.47 1.00 17.77
CA THR A 600 -21.68 -0.26 18.51
C THR A 600 -20.33 -0.96 18.68
N PRO A 601 -19.83 -1.19 19.91
CA PRO A 601 -18.47 -1.66 20.17
C PRO A 601 -18.30 -3.18 19.97
N SER A 602 -18.86 -3.72 18.90
CA SER A 602 -18.80 -5.14 18.55
C SER A 602 -18.61 -5.34 17.05
N ALA A 603 -18.11 -6.52 16.67
CA ALA A 603 -17.85 -6.90 15.29
C ALA A 603 -18.59 -8.19 14.91
N LEU A 604 -19.00 -8.28 13.65
CA LEU A 604 -19.41 -9.53 13.01
C LEU A 604 -18.26 -10.08 12.16
N VAL A 605 -17.90 -11.35 12.35
CA VAL A 605 -16.94 -12.04 11.49
C VAL A 605 -17.66 -13.19 10.78
N VAL A 606 -17.61 -13.20 9.45
CA VAL A 606 -18.31 -14.20 8.63
C VAL A 606 -17.30 -15.17 8.02
N GLY A 607 -17.30 -16.41 8.52
CA GLY A 607 -16.41 -17.50 8.13
C GLY A 607 -15.44 -17.89 9.26
N GLY A 608 -15.55 -19.12 9.75
CA GLY A 608 -14.77 -19.71 10.83
C GLY A 608 -13.51 -20.46 10.38
N GLY A 609 -12.94 -20.09 9.22
CA GLY A 609 -11.64 -20.57 8.76
C GLY A 609 -10.47 -19.90 9.49
N LEU A 610 -9.22 -20.25 9.11
CA LEU A 610 -8.00 -19.65 9.67
C LEU A 610 -8.05 -18.11 9.69
N ALA A 611 -8.50 -17.49 8.59
CA ALA A 611 -8.63 -16.04 8.46
C ALA A 611 -9.61 -15.45 9.48
N GLY A 612 -10.87 -15.91 9.49
CA GLY A 612 -11.89 -15.33 10.36
C GLY A 612 -11.66 -15.62 11.84
N MET A 613 -11.13 -16.80 12.20
CA MET A 613 -10.72 -17.07 13.58
C MET A 613 -9.58 -16.15 14.03
N THR A 614 -8.59 -15.90 13.17
CA THR A 614 -7.50 -14.96 13.47
C THR A 614 -8.03 -13.54 13.64
N ALA A 615 -8.92 -13.09 12.76
CA ALA A 615 -9.54 -11.77 12.86
C ALA A 615 -10.38 -11.64 14.13
N ALA A 616 -11.22 -12.63 14.44
CA ALA A 616 -12.05 -12.66 15.64
C ALA A 616 -11.20 -12.60 16.93
N MET A 617 -10.13 -13.40 16.99
CA MET A 617 -9.21 -13.37 18.13
C MET A 617 -8.54 -12.00 18.27
N THR A 618 -8.04 -11.44 17.17
CA THR A 618 -7.33 -10.14 17.17
C THR A 618 -8.25 -8.98 17.58
N ILE A 619 -9.53 -9.01 17.20
CA ILE A 619 -10.53 -8.01 17.63
C ILE A 619 -10.86 -8.20 19.13
N ALA A 620 -11.01 -9.45 19.57
CA ALA A 620 -11.39 -9.75 20.94
C ALA A 620 -10.27 -9.44 21.95
N GLU A 621 -9.01 -9.67 21.57
CA GLU A 621 -7.82 -9.30 22.35
C GLU A 621 -7.68 -7.78 22.52
N GLN A 622 -8.22 -6.99 21.59
CA GLN A 622 -8.34 -5.53 21.72
C GLN A 622 -9.48 -5.09 22.65
N GLY A 623 -10.27 -6.02 23.19
CA GLY A 623 -11.32 -5.75 24.15
C GLY A 623 -12.73 -5.58 23.56
N PHE A 624 -12.93 -5.82 22.27
CA PHE A 624 -14.25 -5.71 21.62
C PHE A 624 -14.99 -7.04 21.56
N GLU A 625 -16.32 -7.00 21.54
CA GLU A 625 -17.14 -8.20 21.38
C GLU A 625 -17.17 -8.65 19.92
N VAL A 626 -17.18 -9.96 19.70
CA VAL A 626 -17.18 -10.54 18.36
C VAL A 626 -18.24 -11.62 18.26
N THR A 627 -19.06 -11.53 17.22
CA THR A 627 -19.90 -12.65 16.77
C THR A 627 -19.23 -13.32 15.58
N LEU A 628 -18.78 -14.55 15.73
CA LEU A 628 -18.20 -15.36 14.67
C LEU A 628 -19.25 -16.32 14.10
N VAL A 629 -19.53 -16.21 12.80
CA VAL A 629 -20.52 -17.02 12.10
C VAL A 629 -19.83 -18.02 11.18
N GLU A 630 -20.15 -19.30 11.32
CA GLU A 630 -19.63 -20.39 10.49
C GLU A 630 -20.79 -21.22 9.93
N ARG A 631 -20.77 -21.46 8.62
CA ARG A 631 -21.79 -22.23 7.91
C ARG A 631 -21.71 -23.72 8.25
N GLU A 632 -20.51 -24.24 8.43
CA GLU A 632 -20.26 -25.63 8.74
C GLU A 632 -20.42 -25.94 10.24
N LYS A 633 -20.44 -27.23 10.57
CA LYS A 633 -20.50 -27.69 11.97
C LYS A 633 -19.23 -27.37 12.77
N ASN A 634 -18.09 -27.29 12.10
CA ASN A 634 -16.79 -27.15 12.74
C ASN A 634 -16.03 -25.94 12.19
N LEU A 635 -15.33 -25.25 13.10
CA LEU A 635 -14.33 -24.24 12.74
C LEU A 635 -13.08 -24.90 12.14
N GLY A 636 -12.24 -24.10 11.50
CA GLY A 636 -10.94 -24.49 10.93
C GLY A 636 -10.85 -24.27 9.42
N GLY A 637 -11.98 -24.39 8.71
CA GLY A 637 -12.06 -24.16 7.27
C GLY A 637 -11.11 -25.06 6.46
N ARG A 638 -10.62 -24.56 5.32
CA ARG A 638 -9.80 -25.36 4.39
C ARG A 638 -8.36 -25.63 4.86
N ALA A 639 -7.87 -24.93 5.88
CA ALA A 639 -6.56 -25.23 6.46
C ALA A 639 -6.49 -26.66 7.01
N MET A 640 -7.63 -27.24 7.38
CA MET A 640 -7.75 -28.63 7.83
C MET A 640 -7.50 -29.68 6.73
N LEU A 641 -7.46 -29.27 5.46
CA LEU A 641 -7.12 -30.15 4.34
C LEU A 641 -5.61 -30.40 4.23
N LEU A 642 -4.78 -29.53 4.83
CA LEU A 642 -3.34 -29.64 4.79
C LEU A 642 -2.83 -30.62 5.85
N THR A 643 -1.80 -31.40 5.52
CA THR A 643 -1.16 -32.35 6.44
C THR A 643 0.28 -31.97 6.75
N ALA A 644 0.88 -31.09 5.95
CA ALA A 644 2.20 -30.53 6.18
C ALA A 644 2.28 -29.09 5.65
N ASP A 645 2.91 -28.19 6.41
CA ASP A 645 3.40 -26.91 5.91
C ASP A 645 4.71 -27.09 5.12
N ARG A 646 5.34 -25.98 4.73
CA ARG A 646 6.61 -26.02 3.97
C ARG A 646 7.77 -26.67 4.73
N PHE A 647 7.74 -26.61 6.07
CA PHE A 647 8.76 -27.18 6.94
C PHE A 647 8.46 -28.62 7.35
N GLY A 648 7.31 -29.17 6.95
CA GLY A 648 6.88 -30.51 7.30
C GLY A 648 6.09 -30.60 8.61
N LEU A 649 5.73 -29.48 9.22
CA LEU A 649 4.91 -29.43 10.44
C LEU A 649 3.43 -29.57 10.08
N ASP A 650 2.63 -30.15 10.99
CA ASP A 650 1.20 -30.37 10.77
C ASP A 650 0.37 -29.11 11.07
N PRO A 651 -0.21 -28.43 10.05
CA PRO A 651 -0.97 -27.19 10.27
C PRO A 651 -2.24 -27.39 11.08
N ARG A 652 -2.79 -28.60 11.10
CA ARG A 652 -4.03 -28.91 11.82
C ARG A 652 -3.88 -28.73 13.33
N LYS A 653 -2.67 -28.90 13.85
CA LYS A 653 -2.38 -28.67 15.28
C LYS A 653 -2.50 -27.19 15.63
N ALA A 654 -1.84 -26.31 14.88
CA ALA A 654 -1.92 -24.86 15.08
C ALA A 654 -3.37 -24.35 14.91
N VAL A 655 -4.11 -24.88 13.92
CA VAL A 655 -5.52 -24.53 13.72
C VAL A 655 -6.38 -25.03 14.89
N ALA A 656 -6.16 -26.24 15.40
CA ALA A 656 -6.90 -26.76 16.55
C ALA A 656 -6.66 -25.94 17.82
N GLU A 657 -5.43 -25.48 18.06
CA GLU A 657 -5.11 -24.57 19.16
C GLU A 657 -5.85 -23.23 19.02
N LEU A 658 -5.91 -22.67 17.81
CA LEU A 658 -6.68 -21.46 17.55
C LEU A 658 -8.19 -21.67 17.77
N VAL A 659 -8.74 -22.81 17.32
CA VAL A 659 -10.14 -23.19 17.59
C VAL A 659 -10.43 -23.25 19.09
N ALA A 660 -9.53 -23.84 19.87
CA ALA A 660 -9.67 -23.92 21.32
C ALA A 660 -9.66 -22.51 21.96
N LYS A 661 -8.72 -21.65 21.54
CA LYS A 661 -8.65 -20.25 22.00
C LYS A 661 -9.92 -19.46 21.67
N VAL A 662 -10.40 -19.56 20.43
CA VAL A 662 -11.63 -18.87 19.97
C VAL A 662 -12.86 -19.31 20.76
N LYS A 663 -13.03 -20.62 20.98
CA LYS A 663 -14.18 -21.14 21.74
C LYS A 663 -14.13 -20.79 23.23
N ALA A 664 -12.94 -20.63 23.80
CA ALA A 664 -12.75 -20.30 25.20
C ALA A 664 -12.78 -18.79 25.50
N HIS A 665 -12.66 -17.94 24.47
CA HIS A 665 -12.53 -16.50 24.68
C HIS A 665 -13.86 -15.86 25.11
N PRO A 666 -13.92 -15.12 26.22
CA PRO A 666 -15.17 -14.61 26.80
C PRO A 666 -15.88 -13.54 25.95
N LYS A 667 -15.16 -12.90 25.03
CA LYS A 667 -15.70 -11.88 24.11
C LYS A 667 -16.07 -12.42 22.72
N ILE A 668 -15.93 -13.72 22.48
CA ILE A 668 -16.26 -14.31 21.17
C ILE A 668 -17.47 -15.23 21.33
N THR A 669 -18.55 -14.88 20.66
CA THR A 669 -19.74 -15.72 20.52
C THR A 669 -19.68 -16.43 19.18
N VAL A 670 -19.67 -17.77 19.18
CA VAL A 670 -19.58 -18.59 17.97
C VAL A 670 -20.94 -19.16 17.60
N HIS A 671 -21.39 -18.91 16.38
CA HIS A 671 -22.54 -19.57 15.76
C HIS A 671 -22.07 -20.46 14.61
N THR A 672 -22.04 -21.77 14.84
CA THR A 672 -21.82 -22.78 13.78
C THR A 672 -23.15 -23.19 13.16
N GLN A 673 -23.12 -23.80 11.97
CA GLN A 673 -24.33 -24.14 11.21
C GLN A 673 -25.24 -22.92 11.03
N ALA A 674 -24.62 -21.75 10.84
CA ALA A 674 -25.32 -20.48 10.76
C ALA A 674 -24.90 -19.69 9.53
N ALA A 675 -25.85 -18.94 8.97
CA ALA A 675 -25.62 -18.10 7.79
C ALA A 675 -26.24 -16.71 7.98
N VAL A 676 -25.58 -15.69 7.44
CA VAL A 676 -26.14 -14.33 7.40
C VAL A 676 -27.20 -14.27 6.30
N VAL A 677 -28.44 -13.95 6.66
CA VAL A 677 -29.60 -13.93 5.74
C VAL A 677 -30.14 -12.53 5.47
N ALA A 678 -29.77 -11.54 6.28
CA ALA A 678 -30.07 -10.13 6.02
C ALA A 678 -29.06 -9.23 6.72
N VAL A 679 -28.74 -8.08 6.10
CA VAL A 679 -27.95 -7.01 6.72
C VAL A 679 -28.61 -5.68 6.41
N SER A 680 -28.71 -4.82 7.41
CA SER A 680 -29.13 -3.42 7.30
C SER A 680 -28.23 -2.53 8.15
N GLY A 681 -28.35 -1.21 7.99
CA GLY A 681 -27.55 -0.23 8.72
C GLY A 681 -26.33 0.28 7.94
N TYR A 682 -25.39 0.85 8.67
CA TYR A 682 -24.20 1.54 8.18
C TYR A 682 -23.05 1.39 9.19
N VAL A 683 -21.84 1.83 8.83
CA VAL A 683 -20.67 1.78 9.73
C VAL A 683 -21.00 2.30 11.13
N GLY A 684 -20.67 1.51 12.14
CA GLY A 684 -20.98 1.78 13.54
C GLY A 684 -22.35 1.29 14.01
N ASN A 685 -23.31 1.03 13.11
CA ASN A 685 -24.69 0.66 13.46
C ASN A 685 -25.27 -0.32 12.43
N PHE A 686 -24.62 -1.46 12.23
CA PHE A 686 -25.17 -2.55 11.43
C PHE A 686 -26.07 -3.46 12.28
N THR A 687 -27.08 -4.01 11.64
CA THR A 687 -27.90 -5.11 12.16
C THR A 687 -27.86 -6.26 11.16
N SER A 688 -27.47 -7.44 11.63
CA SER A 688 -27.42 -8.66 10.82
C SER A 688 -28.34 -9.73 11.41
N THR A 689 -29.12 -10.36 10.55
CA THR A 689 -29.94 -11.52 10.92
C THR A 689 -29.22 -12.79 10.49
N LEU A 690 -29.00 -13.68 11.46
CA LEU A 690 -28.43 -15.00 11.28
C LEU A 690 -29.55 -16.03 11.27
N ASP A 691 -29.54 -16.95 10.31
CA ASP A 691 -30.28 -18.20 10.39
C ASP A 691 -29.38 -19.24 11.04
N THR A 692 -29.82 -19.87 12.13
CA THR A 692 -29.01 -20.80 12.95
C THR A 692 -29.50 -22.24 12.90
N GLY A 693 -30.36 -22.60 11.94
CA GLY A 693 -30.99 -23.93 11.84
C GLY A 693 -32.05 -24.20 12.91
N ASN A 694 -31.92 -23.58 14.09
CA ASN A 694 -32.86 -23.61 15.21
C ASN A 694 -33.70 -22.31 15.31
N GLY A 695 -33.60 -21.42 14.33
CA GLY A 695 -34.29 -20.14 14.27
C GLY A 695 -33.39 -18.97 13.86
N SER A 696 -33.95 -17.76 13.90
CA SER A 696 -33.25 -16.53 13.52
C SER A 696 -32.70 -15.78 14.75
N VAL A 697 -31.45 -15.34 14.68
CA VAL A 697 -30.78 -14.52 15.69
C VAL A 697 -30.45 -13.15 15.09
N VAL A 698 -30.78 -12.07 15.79
CA VAL A 698 -30.43 -10.70 15.37
C VAL A 698 -29.19 -10.24 16.12
N VAL A 699 -28.20 -9.73 15.39
CA VAL A 699 -26.90 -9.30 15.91
C VAL A 699 -26.66 -7.85 15.50
N ASN A 700 -26.52 -6.97 16.48
CA ASN A 700 -26.10 -5.59 16.24
C ASN A 700 -24.58 -5.49 16.37
N HIS A 701 -23.94 -4.81 15.41
CA HIS A 701 -22.50 -4.65 15.38
C HIS A 701 -22.08 -3.35 14.70
N GLY A 702 -20.87 -2.88 15.02
CA GLY A 702 -20.32 -1.67 14.41
C GLY A 702 -19.64 -1.94 13.07
N VAL A 703 -19.09 -3.14 12.90
CA VAL A 703 -18.24 -3.49 11.75
C VAL A 703 -18.37 -4.96 11.36
N ALA A 704 -18.14 -5.28 10.09
CA ALA A 704 -18.15 -6.64 9.57
C ALA A 704 -16.82 -7.02 8.88
N VAL A 705 -16.28 -8.20 9.20
CA VAL A 705 -15.12 -8.79 8.52
C VAL A 705 -15.55 -10.03 7.74
N LEU A 706 -15.30 -10.03 6.44
CA LEU A 706 -15.67 -11.09 5.50
C LEU A 706 -14.48 -12.03 5.29
N ALA A 707 -14.62 -13.26 5.77
CA ALA A 707 -13.61 -14.30 5.75
C ALA A 707 -14.19 -15.63 5.21
N THR A 708 -15.08 -15.55 4.22
CA THR A 708 -15.85 -16.68 3.67
C THR A 708 -14.98 -17.79 3.07
N GLY A 709 -13.72 -17.48 2.73
CA GLY A 709 -12.75 -18.46 2.27
C GLY A 709 -12.85 -18.77 0.78
N GLY A 710 -12.32 -19.94 0.43
CA GLY A 710 -12.29 -20.48 -0.93
C GLY A 710 -12.25 -21.99 -0.89
N ARG A 711 -12.28 -22.64 -2.05
CA ARG A 711 -12.18 -24.09 -2.21
C ARG A 711 -11.19 -24.45 -3.32
N PRO A 712 -10.61 -25.65 -3.29
CA PRO A 712 -9.83 -26.15 -4.41
C PRO A 712 -10.68 -26.17 -5.67
N TYR A 713 -10.10 -25.77 -6.80
CA TYR A 713 -10.70 -25.97 -8.11
C TYR A 713 -10.83 -27.47 -8.38
N GLU A 714 -11.96 -27.88 -8.95
CA GLU A 714 -12.23 -29.26 -9.36
C GLU A 714 -11.91 -29.40 -10.85
N PRO A 715 -10.84 -30.13 -11.22
CA PRO A 715 -10.41 -30.23 -12.61
C PRO A 715 -11.41 -30.95 -13.50
N LYS A 716 -11.57 -30.43 -14.72
CA LYS A 716 -12.24 -31.13 -15.83
C LYS A 716 -11.25 -31.62 -16.88
N GLN A 717 -10.02 -31.12 -16.79
CA GLN A 717 -8.91 -31.43 -17.68
C GLN A 717 -8.20 -32.71 -17.23
N TYR A 718 -7.35 -33.26 -18.11
CA TYR A 718 -6.39 -34.30 -17.77
C TYR A 718 -7.00 -35.61 -17.22
N HIS A 719 -8.21 -35.97 -17.65
CA HIS A 719 -8.90 -37.22 -17.24
C HIS A 719 -9.06 -37.38 -15.72
N TYR A 720 -9.15 -36.26 -14.98
CA TYR A 720 -9.39 -36.29 -13.55
C TYR A 720 -10.71 -37.03 -13.23
N GLY A 721 -10.66 -37.97 -12.29
CA GLY A 721 -11.78 -38.85 -11.93
C GLY A 721 -11.87 -40.16 -12.72
N GLU A 722 -11.16 -40.30 -13.85
CA GLU A 722 -11.20 -41.53 -14.68
C GLU A 722 -10.20 -42.61 -14.21
N SER A 723 -9.16 -42.23 -13.46
CA SER A 723 -8.14 -43.16 -12.94
C SER A 723 -7.72 -42.81 -11.51
N PRO A 724 -7.57 -43.79 -10.60
CA PRO A 724 -7.13 -43.55 -9.23
C PRO A 724 -5.65 -43.13 -9.12
N LYS A 725 -4.90 -43.18 -10.24
CA LYS A 725 -3.53 -42.67 -10.35
C LYS A 725 -3.48 -41.16 -10.63
N ILE A 726 -4.59 -40.56 -11.04
CA ILE A 726 -4.71 -39.12 -11.29
C ILE A 726 -5.32 -38.49 -10.06
N VAL A 727 -4.57 -37.63 -9.40
CA VAL A 727 -4.95 -37.02 -8.12
C VAL A 727 -4.63 -35.53 -8.13
N THR A 728 -5.28 -34.75 -7.29
CA THR A 728 -4.86 -33.38 -7.00
C THR A 728 -3.66 -33.36 -6.02
N GLN A 729 -2.96 -32.24 -5.93
CA GLN A 729 -1.90 -32.06 -4.93
C GLN A 729 -2.37 -32.27 -3.47
N LEU A 730 -3.63 -31.90 -3.16
CA LEU A 730 -4.20 -32.11 -1.83
C LEU A 730 -4.50 -33.58 -1.55
N GLU A 731 -4.93 -34.33 -2.57
CA GLU A 731 -5.13 -35.78 -2.44
C GLU A 731 -3.81 -36.52 -2.33
N LEU A 732 -2.78 -36.11 -3.08
CA LEU A 732 -1.41 -36.59 -2.89
C LEU A 732 -0.93 -36.30 -1.47
N GLU A 733 -1.16 -35.09 -0.97
CA GLU A 733 -0.80 -34.71 0.40
C GLU A 733 -1.50 -35.60 1.45
N LYS A 734 -2.78 -35.92 1.25
CA LYS A 734 -3.51 -36.88 2.10
C LYS A 734 -2.90 -38.28 2.03
N LYS A 735 -2.50 -38.75 0.85
CA LYS A 735 -1.79 -40.04 0.69
C LYS A 735 -0.45 -40.02 1.41
N LEU A 736 0.32 -38.94 1.29
CA LEU A 736 1.63 -38.74 1.95
C LEU A 736 1.56 -38.80 3.48
N ALA A 737 0.40 -38.49 4.07
CA ALA A 737 0.17 -38.61 5.51
C ALA A 737 -0.25 -40.02 5.97
N GLY A 738 -0.57 -40.92 5.04
CA GLY A 738 -0.97 -42.30 5.33
C GLY A 738 0.22 -43.26 5.52
N SER A 739 -0.06 -44.47 6.00
CA SER A 739 0.96 -45.52 6.23
C SER A 739 1.55 -46.12 4.95
N ARG A 740 0.88 -45.96 3.81
CA ARG A 740 1.33 -46.41 2.48
C ARG A 740 1.12 -45.29 1.45
N PRO A 741 2.03 -44.30 1.40
CA PRO A 741 1.82 -43.08 0.60
C PRO A 741 1.94 -43.30 -0.91
N LEU A 742 2.74 -44.29 -1.33
CA LEU A 742 2.93 -44.67 -2.73
C LEU A 742 2.83 -46.19 -2.90
N ALA A 743 2.52 -46.63 -4.11
CA ALA A 743 2.66 -48.03 -4.48
C ALA A 743 4.14 -48.47 -4.40
N LYS A 744 4.38 -49.74 -4.05
CA LYS A 744 5.75 -50.28 -3.91
C LYS A 744 6.55 -50.20 -5.21
N ASN A 745 5.88 -50.35 -6.35
CA ASN A 745 6.45 -50.34 -7.70
C ASN A 745 6.34 -48.98 -8.41
N ALA A 746 5.91 -47.91 -7.72
CA ALA A 746 5.86 -46.59 -8.32
C ALA A 746 7.29 -46.05 -8.53
N ASN A 747 7.69 -45.83 -9.77
CA ASN A 747 9.01 -45.33 -10.12
C ASN A 747 8.95 -43.90 -10.65
N GLN A 748 7.79 -43.46 -11.18
CA GLN A 748 7.64 -42.15 -11.80
C GLN A 748 6.38 -41.41 -11.30
N VAL A 749 6.59 -40.18 -10.80
CA VAL A 749 5.52 -39.21 -10.51
C VAL A 749 5.63 -38.06 -11.51
N VAL A 750 4.50 -37.70 -12.11
CA VAL A 750 4.40 -36.50 -12.95
C VAL A 750 3.50 -35.50 -12.25
N MET A 751 3.88 -34.22 -12.24
CA MET A 751 3.05 -33.13 -11.71
C MET A 751 2.78 -32.12 -12.82
N ILE A 752 1.52 -31.69 -12.98
CA ILE A 752 1.14 -30.66 -13.94
C ILE A 752 0.73 -29.40 -13.18
N GLN A 753 1.43 -28.30 -13.46
CA GLN A 753 1.14 -26.99 -12.86
C GLN A 753 -0.03 -26.29 -13.56
N CYS A 754 -0.56 -25.26 -12.89
CA CYS A 754 -1.56 -24.35 -13.45
C CYS A 754 -2.89 -24.99 -13.90
N VAL A 755 -3.23 -26.18 -13.41
CA VAL A 755 -4.48 -26.87 -13.78
C VAL A 755 -5.70 -26.03 -13.38
N GLY A 756 -6.48 -25.61 -14.39
CA GLY A 756 -7.62 -24.71 -14.25
C GLY A 756 -7.26 -23.23 -14.07
N SER A 757 -5.99 -22.84 -14.02
CA SER A 757 -5.54 -21.46 -13.77
C SER A 757 -4.83 -20.82 -14.97
N ARG A 758 -4.73 -19.49 -14.98
CA ARG A 758 -3.99 -18.69 -15.99
C ARG A 758 -4.44 -18.94 -17.43
N GLY A 759 -5.72 -18.67 -17.73
CA GLY A 759 -6.25 -18.75 -19.11
C GLY A 759 -6.95 -20.06 -19.45
N GLU A 760 -7.13 -20.95 -18.47
CA GLU A 760 -8.10 -22.06 -18.55
C GLU A 760 -9.45 -21.62 -17.98
N ASP A 761 -10.02 -22.36 -17.04
CA ASP A 761 -11.29 -21.98 -16.40
C ASP A 761 -11.16 -20.74 -15.49
N LEU A 762 -9.95 -20.45 -15.00
CA LEU A 762 -9.65 -19.29 -14.15
C LEU A 762 -8.63 -18.37 -14.85
N SER A 763 -8.92 -17.07 -14.85
CA SER A 763 -8.09 -16.04 -15.51
C SER A 763 -6.80 -15.69 -14.75
N TYR A 764 -6.66 -16.15 -13.50
CA TYR A 764 -5.64 -15.70 -12.56
C TYR A 764 -4.72 -16.84 -12.10
N CYS A 765 -3.60 -16.45 -11.49
CA CYS A 765 -2.73 -17.35 -10.76
C CYS A 765 -3.25 -17.61 -9.34
N SER A 766 -3.24 -18.87 -8.93
CA SER A 766 -3.72 -19.28 -7.60
C SER A 766 -2.66 -19.19 -6.49
N ARG A 767 -1.48 -18.61 -6.76
CA ARG A 767 -0.37 -18.28 -5.82
C ARG A 767 0.28 -19.45 -5.04
N VAL A 768 -0.46 -20.52 -4.69
CA VAL A 768 -0.01 -21.59 -3.78
C VAL A 768 0.40 -22.89 -4.48
N CYS A 769 -0.05 -23.11 -5.73
CA CYS A 769 0.09 -24.40 -6.42
C CYS A 769 1.57 -24.78 -6.73
N CYS A 770 2.44 -23.79 -6.98
CA CYS A 770 3.88 -24.02 -7.15
C CYS A 770 4.52 -24.47 -5.83
N GLY A 771 4.24 -23.78 -4.72
CA GLY A 771 4.78 -24.14 -3.40
C GLY A 771 4.29 -25.51 -2.93
N GLN A 772 3.04 -25.88 -3.19
CA GLN A 772 2.53 -27.22 -2.88
C GLN A 772 3.26 -28.31 -3.65
N ALA A 773 3.51 -28.11 -4.95
CA ALA A 773 4.25 -29.06 -5.78
C ALA A 773 5.70 -29.25 -5.29
N LEU A 774 6.39 -28.16 -4.94
CA LEU A 774 7.75 -28.21 -4.37
C LEU A 774 7.77 -28.96 -3.04
N LYS A 775 6.90 -28.58 -2.11
CA LYS A 775 6.73 -29.25 -0.81
C LYS A 775 6.51 -30.75 -0.98
N ASN A 776 5.55 -31.15 -1.82
CA ASN A 776 5.22 -32.56 -2.00
C ASN A 776 6.33 -33.31 -2.73
N SER A 777 7.03 -32.69 -3.68
CA SER A 777 8.20 -33.29 -4.36
C SER A 777 9.33 -33.57 -3.37
N LEU A 778 9.65 -32.62 -2.49
CA LEU A 778 10.68 -32.82 -1.45
C LEU A 778 10.28 -33.91 -0.45
N ARG A 779 9.00 -33.97 -0.06
CA ARG A 779 8.49 -35.05 0.81
C ARG A 779 8.59 -36.41 0.12
N LEU A 780 8.27 -36.50 -1.16
CA LEU A 780 8.42 -37.72 -1.95
C LEU A 780 9.88 -38.16 -2.05
N LYS A 781 10.81 -37.24 -2.33
CA LYS A 781 12.26 -37.52 -2.36
C LYS A 781 12.81 -37.96 -1.00
N LYS A 782 12.32 -37.39 0.11
CA LYS A 782 12.66 -37.85 1.46
C LYS A 782 12.18 -39.28 1.73
N LEU A 783 11.04 -39.68 1.17
CA LEU A 783 10.50 -41.05 1.31
C LEU A 783 11.21 -42.06 0.39
N ARG A 784 11.55 -41.63 -0.83
CA ARG A 784 12.15 -42.46 -1.88
C ARG A 784 13.07 -41.60 -2.75
N PRO A 785 14.38 -41.51 -2.42
CA PRO A 785 15.32 -40.65 -3.13
C PRO A 785 15.44 -40.93 -4.64
N GLU A 786 15.33 -42.20 -5.03
CA GLU A 786 15.43 -42.68 -6.41
C GLU A 786 14.16 -42.48 -7.25
N LEU A 787 13.05 -42.02 -6.64
CA LEU A 787 11.80 -41.80 -7.34
C LEU A 787 11.99 -40.72 -8.42
N GLY A 788 11.63 -41.05 -9.67
CA GLY A 788 11.55 -40.09 -10.75
C GLY A 788 10.40 -39.12 -10.51
N ILE A 789 10.68 -37.82 -10.54
CA ILE A 789 9.65 -36.78 -10.40
C ILE A 789 9.86 -35.76 -11.51
N THR A 790 8.84 -35.56 -12.33
CA THR A 790 8.83 -34.55 -13.41
C THR A 790 7.71 -33.56 -13.15
N VAL A 791 8.04 -32.26 -13.06
CA VAL A 791 7.10 -31.16 -12.88
C VAL A 791 6.99 -30.38 -14.19
N LEU A 792 5.82 -30.43 -14.82
CA LEU A 792 5.49 -29.71 -16.03
C LEU A 792 4.88 -28.34 -15.66
N TYR A 793 5.50 -27.24 -16.09
CA TYR A 793 5.13 -25.90 -15.63
C TYR A 793 5.18 -24.83 -16.73
N ARG A 794 4.57 -23.66 -16.49
CA ARG A 794 4.76 -22.45 -17.34
C ARG A 794 5.83 -21.54 -16.76
N ASP A 795 5.59 -21.07 -15.53
CA ASP A 795 6.54 -20.30 -14.72
C ASP A 795 6.57 -20.86 -13.30
N MET A 796 7.75 -21.17 -12.77
CA MET A 796 7.87 -21.59 -11.37
C MET A 796 7.82 -20.34 -10.48
N ARG A 797 6.67 -20.09 -9.84
CA ARG A 797 6.45 -18.94 -8.95
C ARG A 797 6.86 -19.22 -7.51
N ALA A 798 8.13 -19.57 -7.33
CA ALA A 798 8.75 -19.78 -6.02
C ALA A 798 9.27 -18.45 -5.42
N TYR A 799 8.37 -17.48 -5.17
CA TYR A 799 8.75 -16.13 -4.71
C TYR A 799 9.24 -16.09 -3.26
N GLY A 800 9.97 -15.03 -2.89
CA GLY A 800 10.60 -14.92 -1.57
C GLY A 800 11.56 -16.08 -1.30
N PHE A 801 11.49 -16.60 -0.07
CA PHE A 801 12.30 -17.74 0.39
C PHE A 801 11.80 -19.09 -0.11
N LEU A 802 10.70 -19.15 -0.88
CA LEU A 802 10.25 -20.40 -1.52
C LEU A 802 11.24 -20.84 -2.62
N GLU A 803 12.12 -19.95 -3.10
CA GLU A 803 13.18 -20.29 -4.05
C GLU A 803 14.15 -21.35 -3.49
N ASP A 804 14.37 -21.37 -2.17
CA ASP A 804 15.20 -22.38 -1.53
C ASP A 804 14.61 -23.79 -1.71
N ASP A 805 13.28 -23.92 -1.57
CA ASP A 805 12.59 -25.19 -1.79
C ASP A 805 12.66 -25.59 -3.28
N TYR A 806 12.64 -24.61 -4.19
CA TYR A 806 12.79 -24.88 -5.62
C TYR A 806 14.18 -25.42 -5.95
N ARG A 807 15.23 -24.77 -5.45
CA ARG A 807 16.60 -25.26 -5.60
C ARG A 807 16.79 -26.63 -4.96
N ALA A 808 16.36 -26.81 -3.72
CA ALA A 808 16.49 -28.08 -3.01
C ALA A 808 15.80 -29.23 -3.77
N ALA A 809 14.65 -28.96 -4.41
CA ALA A 809 13.99 -29.96 -5.24
C ALA A 809 14.82 -30.33 -6.48
N ARG A 810 15.44 -29.35 -7.14
CA ARG A 810 16.35 -29.59 -8.28
C ARG A 810 17.57 -30.40 -7.86
N GLU A 811 18.21 -30.05 -6.74
CA GLU A 811 19.36 -30.78 -6.18
C GLU A 811 18.99 -32.22 -5.81
N ALA A 812 17.77 -32.46 -5.33
CA ALA A 812 17.24 -33.80 -5.07
C ALA A 812 16.89 -34.60 -6.35
N GLY A 813 17.16 -34.05 -7.55
CA GLY A 813 16.91 -34.71 -8.83
C GLY A 813 15.44 -34.70 -9.26
N VAL A 814 14.69 -33.66 -8.92
CA VAL A 814 13.38 -33.39 -9.54
C VAL A 814 13.60 -32.67 -10.87
N ILE A 815 12.98 -33.17 -11.93
CA ILE A 815 13.07 -32.60 -13.28
C ILE A 815 11.95 -31.57 -13.46
N PHE A 816 12.28 -30.39 -13.97
CA PHE A 816 11.32 -29.33 -14.26
C PHE A 816 11.33 -29.03 -15.75
N VAL A 817 10.19 -29.18 -16.42
CA VAL A 817 10.05 -28.94 -17.86
C VAL A 817 9.04 -27.83 -18.09
N ARG A 818 9.46 -26.78 -18.79
CA ARG A 818 8.55 -25.71 -19.19
C ARG A 818 7.71 -26.14 -20.39
N TYR A 819 6.40 -25.94 -20.32
CA TYR A 819 5.49 -26.04 -21.45
C TYR A 819 4.92 -24.66 -21.82
N HIS A 820 4.61 -24.50 -23.11
CA HIS A 820 3.99 -23.29 -23.65
C HIS A 820 2.46 -23.45 -23.71
N GLU A 821 1.74 -22.34 -23.69
CA GLU A 821 0.27 -22.36 -23.67
C GLU A 821 -0.32 -22.99 -24.95
N GLU A 822 0.37 -22.83 -26.07
CA GLU A 822 0.03 -23.40 -27.37
C GLU A 822 0.34 -24.90 -27.47
N LYS A 823 1.18 -25.43 -26.56
CA LYS A 823 1.62 -26.83 -26.52
C LYS A 823 1.55 -27.38 -25.08
N LYS A 824 0.33 -27.49 -24.56
CA LYS A 824 0.09 -28.03 -23.21
C LYS A 824 0.40 -29.53 -23.17
N PRO A 825 0.72 -30.09 -21.98
CA PRO A 825 0.81 -31.53 -21.80
C PRO A 825 -0.52 -32.20 -22.14
N GLU A 826 -0.47 -33.42 -22.67
CA GLU A 826 -1.62 -34.26 -22.96
C GLU A 826 -1.56 -35.50 -22.07
N VAL A 827 -2.70 -35.93 -21.56
CA VAL A 827 -2.80 -37.09 -20.67
C VAL A 827 -3.67 -38.12 -21.35
N SER A 828 -3.26 -39.39 -21.33
CA SER A 828 -4.06 -40.51 -21.82
C SER A 828 -4.16 -41.61 -20.76
N VAL A 829 -5.33 -42.27 -20.73
CA VAL A 829 -5.60 -43.41 -19.85
C VAL A 829 -5.83 -44.65 -20.72
N GLY A 830 -4.87 -45.57 -20.70
CA GLY A 830 -4.96 -46.83 -21.45
C GLY A 830 -5.97 -47.81 -20.86
N LYS A 831 -6.42 -48.80 -21.66
CA LYS A 831 -7.40 -49.82 -21.25
C LYS A 831 -6.99 -50.62 -20.00
N SER A 832 -5.68 -50.74 -19.73
CA SER A 832 -5.12 -51.40 -18.55
C SER A 832 -5.03 -50.48 -17.31
N GLY A 833 -5.48 -49.23 -17.40
CA GLY A 833 -5.33 -48.22 -16.34
C GLY A 833 -3.90 -47.62 -16.26
N ALA A 834 -3.10 -47.77 -17.31
CA ALA A 834 -1.84 -47.05 -17.47
C ALA A 834 -2.13 -45.57 -17.78
N VAL A 835 -1.45 -44.65 -17.09
CA VAL A 835 -1.56 -43.21 -17.35
C VAL A 835 -0.26 -42.78 -18.03
N THR A 836 -0.38 -42.15 -19.20
CA THR A 836 0.76 -41.61 -19.96
C THR A 836 0.58 -40.11 -20.13
N VAL A 837 1.65 -39.36 -19.93
CA VAL A 837 1.70 -37.91 -20.13
C VAL A 837 2.64 -37.61 -21.30
N ARG A 838 2.09 -37.03 -22.37
CA ARG A 838 2.85 -36.53 -23.52
C ARG A 838 3.08 -35.03 -23.36
N TYR A 839 4.28 -34.55 -23.59
CA TYR A 839 4.57 -33.12 -23.58
C TYR A 839 5.75 -32.79 -24.50
N HIS A 840 5.82 -31.55 -24.95
CA HIS A 840 6.95 -31.08 -25.73
C HIS A 840 8.11 -30.69 -24.81
N ASP A 841 9.29 -31.27 -25.00
CA ASP A 841 10.51 -30.88 -24.28
C ASP A 841 11.28 -29.84 -25.12
N PRO A 842 11.40 -28.58 -24.68
CA PRO A 842 12.05 -27.54 -25.47
C PRO A 842 13.55 -27.79 -25.68
N LEU A 843 14.22 -28.51 -24.77
CA LEU A 843 15.65 -28.80 -24.88
C LEU A 843 15.92 -29.89 -25.92
N LEU A 844 15.05 -30.91 -25.98
CA LEU A 844 15.12 -31.96 -27.00
C LEU A 844 14.52 -31.51 -28.34
N SER A 845 13.70 -30.45 -28.32
CA SER A 845 12.89 -29.99 -29.45
C SER A 845 11.99 -31.11 -30.03
N ASP A 846 11.50 -32.00 -29.16
CA ASP A 846 10.69 -33.17 -29.54
C ASP A 846 9.60 -33.45 -28.48
N ASP A 847 8.61 -34.23 -28.85
CA ASP A 847 7.57 -34.70 -27.93
C ASP A 847 8.05 -35.92 -27.14
N VAL A 848 7.92 -35.87 -25.82
CA VAL A 848 8.28 -36.93 -24.89
C VAL A 848 7.02 -37.53 -24.30
N GLU A 849 6.96 -38.87 -24.24
CA GLU A 849 5.92 -39.60 -23.53
C GLU A 849 6.48 -40.24 -22.25
N LEU A 850 5.87 -39.92 -21.10
CA LEU A 850 6.22 -40.49 -19.81
C LEU A 850 5.06 -41.30 -19.24
N ALA A 851 5.33 -42.55 -18.84
CA ALA A 851 4.40 -43.32 -18.01
C ALA A 851 4.38 -42.73 -16.60
N ALA A 852 3.20 -42.37 -16.10
CA ALA A 852 2.99 -41.84 -14.76
C ALA A 852 2.39 -42.93 -13.86
N ASP A 853 3.16 -43.41 -12.88
CA ASP A 853 2.62 -44.27 -11.82
C ASP A 853 1.68 -43.48 -10.90
N LEU A 854 1.91 -42.17 -10.82
CA LEU A 854 1.02 -41.20 -10.22
C LEU A 854 1.12 -39.87 -10.99
N LEU A 855 -0.02 -39.29 -11.33
CA LEU A 855 -0.14 -37.95 -11.89
C LEU A 855 -0.76 -37.02 -10.85
N ALA A 856 -0.05 -35.98 -10.43
CA ALA A 856 -0.53 -34.97 -9.50
C ALA A 856 -0.89 -33.65 -10.21
N LEU A 857 -2.15 -33.26 -10.14
CA LEU A 857 -2.68 -32.02 -10.71
C LEU A 857 -2.58 -30.89 -9.67
N SER A 858 -1.83 -29.85 -10.00
CA SER A 858 -1.67 -28.67 -9.13
C SER A 858 -2.77 -27.65 -9.43
N VAL A 859 -3.93 -27.90 -8.83
CA VAL A 859 -5.19 -27.17 -9.06
C VAL A 859 -5.20 -25.77 -8.45
N GLY A 860 -6.02 -24.89 -9.03
CA GLY A 860 -6.25 -23.54 -8.53
C GLY A 860 -7.12 -23.45 -7.27
N ILE A 861 -7.36 -22.21 -6.81
CA ILE A 861 -8.31 -21.88 -5.74
C ILE A 861 -9.43 -21.04 -6.34
N VAL A 862 -10.68 -21.43 -6.07
CA VAL A 862 -11.87 -20.62 -6.39
C VAL A 862 -12.48 -20.06 -5.11
N PRO A 863 -13.04 -18.85 -5.13
CA PRO A 863 -13.71 -18.29 -3.96
C PRO A 863 -14.99 -19.10 -3.64
N GLU A 864 -15.38 -19.10 -2.36
CA GLU A 864 -16.76 -19.49 -2.00
C GLU A 864 -17.71 -18.42 -2.55
N ASP A 865 -18.88 -18.80 -3.08
CA ASP A 865 -19.77 -17.87 -3.76
C ASP A 865 -20.15 -16.68 -2.85
N PRO A 866 -19.66 -15.46 -3.14
CA PRO A 866 -19.93 -14.31 -2.28
C PRO A 866 -21.25 -13.64 -2.63
N THR A 867 -21.95 -14.05 -3.71
CA THR A 867 -22.99 -13.25 -4.37
C THR A 867 -24.10 -12.80 -3.42
N GLN A 868 -24.61 -13.71 -2.59
CA GLN A 868 -25.68 -13.39 -1.65
C GLN A 868 -25.21 -12.40 -0.56
N LEU A 869 -24.06 -12.66 0.06
CA LEU A 869 -23.50 -11.82 1.11
C LEU A 869 -23.05 -10.44 0.58
N ALA A 870 -22.41 -10.43 -0.58
CA ALA A 870 -21.99 -9.23 -1.29
C ALA A 870 -23.19 -8.33 -1.64
N ARG A 871 -24.31 -8.93 -2.07
CA ARG A 871 -25.56 -8.19 -2.32
C ARG A 871 -26.15 -7.60 -1.03
N MET A 872 -26.14 -8.34 0.08
CA MET A 872 -26.64 -7.85 1.37
C MET A 872 -25.83 -6.67 1.90
N LEU A 873 -24.50 -6.78 1.83
CA LEU A 873 -23.58 -5.74 2.29
C LEU A 873 -23.31 -4.65 1.25
N LYS A 874 -23.79 -4.82 0.01
CA LYS A 874 -23.57 -3.93 -1.14
C LYS A 874 -22.09 -3.73 -1.47
N VAL A 875 -21.27 -4.75 -1.25
CA VAL A 875 -19.83 -4.71 -1.55
C VAL A 875 -19.57 -5.31 -2.94
N PRO A 876 -18.69 -4.71 -3.76
CA PRO A 876 -18.40 -5.22 -5.09
C PRO A 876 -17.55 -6.49 -5.05
N VAL A 877 -17.67 -7.27 -6.12
CA VAL A 877 -16.84 -8.45 -6.38
C VAL A 877 -16.19 -8.32 -7.75
N THR A 878 -15.02 -8.92 -7.93
CA THR A 878 -14.31 -8.97 -9.20
C THR A 878 -15.05 -9.87 -10.20
N ALA A 879 -14.64 -9.84 -11.47
CA ALA A 879 -15.12 -10.78 -12.49
C ALA A 879 -14.91 -12.24 -12.06
N ASP A 880 -13.80 -12.50 -11.34
CA ASP A 880 -13.43 -13.79 -10.78
C ASP A 880 -14.13 -14.17 -9.47
N LYS A 881 -15.13 -13.37 -9.04
CA LYS A 881 -15.94 -13.61 -7.83
C LYS A 881 -15.18 -13.54 -6.51
N PHE A 882 -14.09 -12.79 -6.42
CA PHE A 882 -13.50 -12.38 -5.13
C PHE A 882 -14.07 -11.04 -4.70
N PHE A 883 -14.07 -10.72 -3.40
CA PHE A 883 -14.40 -9.36 -2.97
C PHE A 883 -13.36 -8.36 -3.50
N LEU A 884 -13.84 -7.19 -3.92
CA LEU A 884 -12.99 -6.09 -4.40
C LEU A 884 -12.71 -5.12 -3.26
N GLU A 885 -11.44 -4.94 -2.94
CA GLU A 885 -10.93 -3.98 -1.96
C GLU A 885 -11.22 -2.53 -2.37
N ALA A 886 -11.22 -1.62 -1.39
CA ALA A 886 -11.40 -0.19 -1.60
C ALA A 886 -10.26 0.42 -2.44
N HIS A 887 -9.01 0.05 -2.14
CA HIS A 887 -7.86 0.48 -2.92
C HIS A 887 -6.68 -0.50 -2.77
N VAL A 888 -6.14 -0.97 -3.90
CA VAL A 888 -5.10 -2.03 -3.96
C VAL A 888 -3.90 -1.77 -3.05
N LYS A 889 -3.42 -0.52 -2.94
CA LYS A 889 -2.26 -0.14 -2.09
C LYS A 889 -2.65 0.35 -0.71
N LEU A 890 -3.43 1.43 -0.64
CA LEU A 890 -3.70 2.14 0.60
C LEU A 890 -4.71 1.47 1.53
N GLN A 891 -5.62 0.67 0.98
CA GLN A 891 -6.72 0.04 1.72
C GLN A 891 -6.93 -1.39 1.20
N PRO A 892 -5.91 -2.27 1.33
CA PRO A 892 -5.92 -3.61 0.73
C PRO A 892 -6.87 -4.59 1.44
N VAL A 893 -7.39 -4.22 2.61
CA VAL A 893 -8.30 -5.05 3.42
C VAL A 893 -9.67 -4.40 3.67
N ASP A 894 -9.80 -3.10 3.44
CA ASP A 894 -11.08 -2.38 3.51
C ASP A 894 -11.89 -2.66 2.24
N LEU A 895 -13.21 -2.74 2.36
CA LEU A 895 -14.11 -2.78 1.21
C LEU A 895 -14.69 -1.37 0.96
N PRO A 896 -15.19 -1.08 -0.26
CA PRO A 896 -15.77 0.24 -0.58
C PRO A 896 -16.94 0.71 0.30
N VAL A 897 -17.53 -0.20 1.08
CA VAL A 897 -18.54 0.14 2.09
C VAL A 897 -17.85 0.25 3.44
N ASP A 898 -17.80 1.46 4.00
CA ASP A 898 -17.19 1.70 5.31
C ASP A 898 -17.69 0.73 6.38
N GLY A 899 -16.80 0.36 7.29
CA GLY A 899 -17.09 -0.61 8.34
C GLY A 899 -17.18 -2.06 7.85
N THR A 900 -16.89 -2.32 6.56
CA THR A 900 -16.76 -3.68 6.02
C THR A 900 -15.35 -3.95 5.52
N TYR A 901 -14.83 -5.13 5.85
CA TYR A 901 -13.43 -5.51 5.60
C TYR A 901 -13.38 -6.94 5.05
N VAL A 902 -12.29 -7.32 4.40
CA VAL A 902 -12.11 -8.66 3.84
C VAL A 902 -10.74 -9.24 4.20
N CYS A 903 -10.68 -10.55 4.44
CA CYS A 903 -9.40 -11.25 4.60
C CYS A 903 -9.42 -12.70 4.09
N GLY A 904 -8.21 -13.23 3.84
CA GLY A 904 -7.98 -14.61 3.44
C GLY A 904 -8.38 -14.90 2.00
N LEU A 905 -8.76 -16.15 1.74
CA LEU A 905 -9.10 -16.62 0.39
C LEU A 905 -10.36 -15.95 -0.19
N ALA A 906 -11.17 -15.27 0.64
CA ALA A 906 -12.29 -14.46 0.17
C ALA A 906 -11.84 -13.23 -0.64
N HIS A 907 -10.62 -12.74 -0.37
CA HIS A 907 -10.03 -11.58 -1.07
C HIS A 907 -9.24 -11.98 -2.31
N SER A 908 -8.39 -13.01 -2.20
CA SER A 908 -7.68 -13.67 -3.30
C SER A 908 -6.86 -14.87 -2.80
N PRO A 909 -6.40 -15.77 -3.70
CA PRO A 909 -5.51 -16.87 -3.36
C PRO A 909 -4.20 -16.38 -2.72
N ARG A 910 -3.79 -17.01 -1.62
CA ARG A 910 -2.61 -16.63 -0.81
C ARG A 910 -2.16 -17.75 0.13
N SER A 911 -0.95 -17.64 0.67
CA SER A 911 -0.41 -18.59 1.65
C SER A 911 -1.02 -18.44 3.05
N MET A 912 -0.67 -19.33 3.98
CA MET A 912 -1.18 -19.28 5.36
C MET A 912 -0.66 -18.07 6.14
N ASP A 913 0.63 -17.78 6.04
CA ASP A 913 1.27 -16.62 6.67
C ASP A 913 0.69 -15.30 6.14
N GLU A 914 0.51 -15.18 4.82
CA GLU A 914 -0.17 -14.04 4.20
C GLU A 914 -1.64 -13.91 4.65
N THR A 915 -2.32 -15.05 4.85
CA THR A 915 -3.70 -15.08 5.36
C THR A 915 -3.78 -14.55 6.80
N ILE A 916 -2.86 -14.98 7.67
CA ILE A 916 -2.83 -14.56 9.08
C ILE A 916 -2.51 -13.07 9.17
N ALA A 917 -1.49 -12.59 8.44
CA ALA A 917 -1.14 -11.17 8.42
C ALA A 917 -2.30 -10.30 7.91
N GLN A 918 -2.98 -10.72 6.84
CA GLN A 918 -4.15 -9.98 6.33
C GLN A 918 -5.34 -10.00 7.29
N ALA A 919 -5.58 -11.12 7.98
CA ALA A 919 -6.66 -11.21 8.96
C ALA A 919 -6.42 -10.29 10.17
N GLN A 920 -5.17 -10.20 10.64
CA GLN A 920 -4.76 -9.25 11.68
C GLN A 920 -4.94 -7.80 11.20
N ALA A 921 -4.60 -7.52 9.93
CA ALA A 921 -4.80 -6.20 9.34
C ALA A 921 -6.28 -5.82 9.25
N ALA A 922 -7.13 -6.71 8.75
CA ALA A 922 -8.58 -6.49 8.69
C ALA A 922 -9.15 -6.26 10.10
N ALA A 923 -8.69 -6.99 11.10
CA ALA A 923 -9.06 -6.78 12.50
C ALA A 923 -8.62 -5.41 13.04
N GLY A 924 -7.38 -4.99 12.76
CA GLY A 924 -6.87 -3.66 13.13
C GLY A 924 -7.72 -2.55 12.54
N ARG A 925 -7.95 -2.59 11.22
CA ARG A 925 -8.79 -1.62 10.50
C ARG A 925 -10.24 -1.63 11.01
N ALA A 926 -10.79 -2.80 11.32
CA ALA A 926 -12.13 -2.94 11.91
C ALA A 926 -12.23 -2.36 13.33
N CYS A 927 -11.15 -2.41 14.12
CA CYS A 927 -11.13 -1.90 15.48
C CYS A 927 -11.00 -0.37 15.57
N GLN A 928 -10.53 0.32 14.53
CA GLN A 928 -10.40 1.79 14.52
C GLN A 928 -11.72 2.52 14.83
N PRO A 929 -12.84 2.28 14.10
CA PRO A 929 -14.11 2.91 14.45
C PRO A 929 -14.62 2.46 15.83
N LEU A 930 -14.37 1.21 16.23
CA LEU A 930 -14.78 0.70 17.55
C LEU A 930 -14.01 1.40 18.69
N ALA A 931 -12.71 1.66 18.49
CA ALA A 931 -11.84 2.33 19.45
C ALA A 931 -12.17 3.82 19.60
N ARG A 932 -12.55 4.48 18.49
CA ARG A 932 -13.04 5.86 18.52
C ARG A 932 -14.39 5.99 19.23
N GLY A 933 -15.26 4.98 19.14
CA GLY A 933 -16.58 4.96 19.75
C GLY A 933 -17.63 5.85 19.04
N ALA A 934 -17.20 6.68 18.09
CA ALA A 934 -18.05 7.46 17.21
C ALA A 934 -17.40 7.65 15.84
N ILE A 935 -18.22 7.85 14.82
CA ILE A 935 -17.78 8.29 13.49
C ILE A 935 -18.33 9.67 13.18
N THR A 936 -17.57 10.44 12.40
CA THR A 936 -17.96 11.75 11.89
C THR A 936 -17.91 11.72 10.37
N PRO A 937 -19.03 11.48 9.68
CA PRO A 937 -19.09 11.55 8.23
C PRO A 937 -18.62 12.93 7.74
N ALA A 938 -17.97 12.97 6.58
CA ALA A 938 -17.61 14.24 5.95
C ALA A 938 -18.88 15.06 5.70
N PRO A 939 -18.91 16.37 6.01
CA PRO A 939 -20.12 17.19 5.92
C PRO A 939 -20.48 17.57 4.47
N ILE A 940 -20.17 16.72 3.49
CA ILE A 940 -20.52 16.88 2.07
C ILE A 940 -21.71 15.99 1.67
N VAL A 941 -22.50 15.58 2.66
CA VAL A 941 -23.67 14.72 2.46
C VAL A 941 -24.82 15.48 1.79
N SER A 942 -25.67 14.76 1.08
CA SER A 942 -26.86 15.33 0.47
C SER A 942 -27.84 15.83 1.52
N LYS A 943 -28.43 17.01 1.31
CA LYS A 943 -29.54 17.54 2.10
C LYS A 943 -30.74 17.75 1.19
N VAL A 944 -31.86 17.12 1.50
CA VAL A 944 -33.10 17.31 0.76
C VAL A 944 -33.88 18.47 1.38
N ASP A 945 -34.28 19.42 0.56
CA ASP A 945 -35.25 20.46 0.91
C ASP A 945 -36.66 19.87 0.78
N PRO A 946 -37.39 19.68 1.90
CA PRO A 946 -38.72 19.10 1.86
C PRO A 946 -39.73 20.01 1.16
N GLU A 947 -39.52 21.33 1.10
CA GLU A 947 -40.45 22.26 0.44
C GLU A 947 -40.39 22.11 -1.09
N LEU A 948 -39.19 21.99 -1.65
CA LEU A 948 -38.96 21.78 -3.08
C LEU A 948 -39.14 20.31 -3.52
N CYS A 949 -39.09 19.37 -2.59
CA CYS A 949 -39.18 17.95 -2.90
C CYS A 949 -40.60 17.56 -3.32
N ILE A 950 -40.77 17.04 -4.54
CA ILE A 950 -42.05 16.52 -5.04
C ILE A 950 -42.25 15.01 -4.79
N GLY A 951 -41.32 14.34 -4.09
CA GLY A 951 -41.43 12.92 -3.76
C GLY A 951 -41.44 11.97 -4.96
N CYS A 952 -40.75 12.32 -6.05
CA CYS A 952 -40.76 11.55 -7.31
C CYS A 952 -40.00 10.21 -7.23
N GLY A 953 -39.09 10.03 -6.26
CA GLY A 953 -38.33 8.80 -6.07
C GLY A 953 -37.05 8.67 -6.92
N ALA A 954 -36.76 9.61 -7.83
CA ALA A 954 -35.55 9.55 -8.67
C ALA A 954 -34.25 9.53 -7.86
N CYS A 955 -34.17 10.35 -6.80
CA CYS A 955 -32.98 10.40 -5.94
C CYS A 955 -32.74 9.09 -5.18
N GLU A 956 -33.79 8.36 -4.80
CA GLU A 956 -33.70 7.04 -4.18
C GLU A 956 -33.21 5.99 -5.18
N SER A 957 -33.75 5.97 -6.40
CA SER A 957 -33.42 4.96 -7.41
C SER A 957 -31.99 5.06 -7.93
N PHE A 958 -31.44 6.28 -8.04
CA PHE A 958 -30.08 6.52 -8.52
C PHE A 958 -29.01 6.52 -7.43
N CYS A 959 -29.37 6.52 -6.14
CA CYS A 959 -28.37 6.54 -5.07
C CYS A 959 -27.67 5.18 -4.98
N PRO A 960 -26.36 5.07 -5.32
CA PRO A 960 -25.66 3.78 -5.28
C PRO A 960 -25.53 3.24 -3.85
N TYR A 961 -25.60 4.13 -2.85
CA TYR A 961 -25.48 3.80 -1.44
C TYR A 961 -26.82 3.53 -0.76
N LYS A 962 -27.95 3.78 -1.45
CA LYS A 962 -29.31 3.83 -0.86
C LYS A 962 -29.37 4.70 0.39
N ALA A 963 -28.72 5.87 0.31
CA ALA A 963 -28.70 6.86 1.37
C ALA A 963 -29.91 7.80 1.34
N ILE A 964 -30.83 7.62 0.39
CA ILE A 964 -32.07 8.38 0.29
C ILE A 964 -33.24 7.45 0.58
N GLU A 965 -34.17 7.89 1.40
CA GLU A 965 -35.41 7.18 1.73
C GLU A 965 -36.61 8.04 1.35
N ILE A 966 -37.60 7.43 0.70
CA ILE A 966 -38.91 8.06 0.49
C ILE A 966 -39.81 7.80 1.69
N TYR A 967 -40.26 8.88 2.34
CA TYR A 967 -41.18 8.83 3.46
C TYR A 967 -42.49 9.56 3.14
N LYS A 968 -43.55 9.22 3.88
CA LYS A 968 -44.84 9.90 3.78
C LYS A 968 -44.85 11.11 4.72
N GLU A 969 -45.24 12.25 4.18
CA GLU A 969 -45.44 13.48 4.95
C GLU A 969 -46.76 14.11 4.51
N ASN A 970 -47.72 14.20 5.43
CA ASN A 970 -49.11 14.59 5.14
C ASN A 970 -49.75 13.75 4.01
N LYS A 971 -50.36 14.39 3.00
CA LYS A 971 -50.96 13.74 1.81
C LYS A 971 -49.94 13.45 0.69
N GLY A 972 -48.65 13.75 0.89
CA GLY A 972 -47.59 13.63 -0.12
C GLY A 972 -46.48 12.65 0.26
N ARG A 973 -45.55 12.43 -0.67
CA ARG A 973 -44.29 11.73 -0.41
C ARG A 973 -43.16 12.75 -0.45
N LYS A 974 -42.14 12.54 0.37
CA LYS A 974 -40.91 13.35 0.41
C LYS A 974 -39.69 12.42 0.49
N ALA A 975 -38.54 12.96 0.16
CA ALA A 975 -37.26 12.25 0.27
C ALA A 975 -36.48 12.81 1.45
N ARG A 976 -35.72 11.97 2.15
CA ARG A 976 -34.75 12.39 3.16
C ARG A 976 -33.44 11.63 2.99
N THR A 977 -32.34 12.27 3.41
CA THR A 977 -31.03 11.63 3.42
C THR A 977 -30.78 10.93 4.76
N LEU A 978 -30.33 9.68 4.68
CA LEU A 978 -29.66 8.97 5.76
C LEU A 978 -28.18 9.40 5.77
N THR A 979 -27.85 10.43 6.55
CA THR A 979 -26.51 11.07 6.58
C THR A 979 -25.37 10.05 6.65
N ALA A 980 -25.52 9.04 7.52
CA ALA A 980 -24.50 8.03 7.75
C ALA A 980 -24.15 7.17 6.54
N SER A 981 -25.10 7.00 5.61
CA SER A 981 -24.94 6.20 4.40
C SER A 981 -24.49 7.05 3.20
N CYS A 982 -24.59 8.38 3.29
CA CYS A 982 -24.30 9.26 2.17
C CYS A 982 -22.78 9.48 2.03
N LYS A 983 -22.23 9.20 0.85
CA LYS A 983 -20.81 9.44 0.51
C LYS A 983 -20.56 10.76 -0.22
N GLY A 984 -21.58 11.61 -0.36
CA GLY A 984 -21.43 12.92 -1.00
C GLY A 984 -21.15 12.87 -2.51
N CYS A 985 -21.54 11.80 -3.22
CA CYS A 985 -21.20 11.64 -4.65
C CYS A 985 -21.94 12.57 -5.62
N GLY A 986 -22.99 13.29 -5.17
CA GLY A 986 -23.73 14.25 -5.99
C GLY A 986 -24.75 13.65 -6.97
N VAL A 987 -24.78 12.33 -7.17
CA VAL A 987 -25.66 11.67 -8.16
C VAL A 987 -27.14 12.00 -7.93
N CYS A 988 -27.60 11.99 -6.69
CA CYS A 988 -28.99 12.30 -6.37
C CYS A 988 -29.34 13.77 -6.67
N ALA A 989 -28.41 14.70 -6.42
CA ALA A 989 -28.59 16.11 -6.70
C ALA A 989 -28.66 16.37 -8.21
N ALA A 990 -27.72 15.81 -8.98
CA ALA A 990 -27.68 15.93 -10.44
C ALA A 990 -28.92 15.34 -11.15
N ARG A 991 -29.66 14.44 -10.49
CA ARG A 991 -30.86 13.78 -11.03
C ARG A 991 -32.17 14.34 -10.47
N CYS A 992 -32.12 15.29 -9.53
CA CYS A 992 -33.32 15.86 -8.93
C CYS A 992 -33.99 16.81 -9.93
N PRO A 993 -35.20 16.53 -10.43
CA PRO A 993 -35.83 17.38 -11.45
C PRO A 993 -36.23 18.77 -10.92
N THR A 994 -36.39 18.92 -9.61
CA THR A 994 -36.73 20.19 -8.96
C THR A 994 -35.53 20.84 -8.28
N MET A 995 -34.33 20.27 -8.44
CA MET A 995 -33.10 20.71 -7.76
C MET A 995 -33.25 20.86 -6.24
N ALA A 996 -34.13 20.06 -5.64
CA ALA A 996 -34.44 20.06 -4.21
C ALA A 996 -33.34 19.43 -3.32
N ILE A 997 -32.19 19.07 -3.88
CA ILE A 997 -31.12 18.38 -3.15
C ILE A 997 -29.85 19.18 -3.26
N ASP A 998 -29.35 19.60 -2.10
CA ASP A 998 -28.09 20.31 -1.95
C ASP A 998 -26.96 19.35 -1.54
N MET A 999 -25.72 19.68 -1.90
CA MET A 999 -24.52 18.86 -1.64
C MET A 999 -23.50 19.57 -0.74
N GLY A 1000 -23.94 20.51 0.10
CA GLY A 1000 -23.08 21.20 1.05
C GLY A 1000 -22.02 22.04 0.35
N ARG A 1001 -20.75 21.62 0.38
CA ARG A 1001 -19.66 22.35 -0.30
C ARG A 1001 -19.76 22.37 -1.84
N PHE A 1002 -20.64 21.55 -2.41
CA PHE A 1002 -20.86 21.43 -3.85
C PHE A 1002 -22.29 21.84 -4.26
N THR A 1003 -22.78 22.95 -3.70
CA THR A 1003 -24.10 23.50 -4.07
C THR A 1003 -24.17 23.82 -5.56
N LEU A 1004 -25.38 23.75 -6.15
CA LEU A 1004 -25.59 24.15 -7.54
C LEU A 1004 -25.12 25.59 -7.78
N ASN A 1005 -25.48 26.51 -6.88
CA ASN A 1005 -25.09 27.92 -6.99
C ASN A 1005 -23.57 28.10 -6.95
N GLY A 1006 -22.87 27.39 -6.06
CA GLY A 1006 -21.41 27.44 -5.97
C GLY A 1006 -20.73 26.90 -7.23
N ILE A 1007 -21.23 25.81 -7.80
CA ILE A 1007 -20.71 25.25 -9.07
C ILE A 1007 -21.00 26.19 -10.24
N MET A 1008 -22.21 26.74 -10.34
CA MET A 1008 -22.57 27.67 -11.40
C MET A 1008 -21.77 28.96 -11.33
N ALA A 1009 -21.56 29.51 -10.13
CA ALA A 1009 -20.69 30.66 -9.91
C ALA A 1009 -19.25 30.36 -10.34
N GLN A 1010 -18.73 29.16 -10.04
CA GLN A 1010 -17.41 28.72 -10.50
C GLN A 1010 -17.29 28.72 -12.03
N ILE A 1011 -18.32 28.22 -12.74
CA ILE A 1011 -18.35 28.14 -14.21
C ILE A 1011 -18.52 29.54 -14.83
N GLN A 1012 -19.42 30.36 -14.30
CA GLN A 1012 -19.68 31.71 -14.78
C GLN A 1012 -18.43 32.58 -14.64
N ALA A 1013 -17.76 32.51 -13.48
CA ALA A 1013 -16.55 33.28 -13.24
C ALA A 1013 -15.41 32.93 -14.23
N PHE A 1014 -15.34 31.69 -14.72
CA PHE A 1014 -14.43 31.34 -15.81
C PHE A 1014 -14.85 32.00 -17.14
N GLY A 1015 -16.15 31.94 -17.47
CA GLY A 1015 -16.71 32.50 -18.71
C GLY A 1015 -16.66 34.03 -18.82
N GLU A 1016 -16.72 34.75 -17.70
CA GLU A 1016 -16.71 36.22 -17.67
C GLU A 1016 -15.39 36.84 -18.18
N ALA A 1017 -14.22 36.19 -18.06
CA ALA A 1017 -13.01 36.69 -18.74
C ALA A 1017 -13.06 36.48 -20.27
N TYR A 1018 -13.77 35.44 -20.71
CA TYR A 1018 -13.85 35.09 -22.13
C TYR A 1018 -14.63 36.14 -22.95
N GLY A 1019 -15.53 36.88 -22.29
CA GLY A 1019 -16.29 37.99 -22.88
C GLY A 1019 -15.50 39.30 -23.04
N GLU A 1020 -14.48 39.56 -22.21
CA GLU A 1020 -13.67 40.79 -22.29
C GLU A 1020 -12.50 40.69 -23.28
N HIS A 1021 -12.02 39.48 -23.61
CA HIS A 1021 -10.91 39.27 -24.55
C HIS A 1021 -11.32 39.07 -26.01
N HIS A 1022 -12.62 38.99 -26.31
CA HIS A 1022 -13.16 38.81 -27.67
C HIS A 1022 -14.17 39.90 -28.09
N ALA A 1023 -14.19 41.04 -27.38
CA ALA A 1023 -14.94 42.24 -27.75
C ALA A 1023 -14.03 43.29 -28.39
#